data_AF-A0A7C9VHU5-F1
#
_entry.id   AF-A0A7C9VHU5-F1
#
_cell.length_a   1.000
_cell.length_b   1.000
_cell.length_c   1.000
_cell.angle_alpha   90.00
_cell.angle_beta   90.00
_cell.angle_gamma   90.00
#
_symmetry.space_group_name_H-M   'P 1'
#
loop_
_entity.id
_entity.type
_entity.pdbx_description
1 polymer ?
#
loop_
_entity_poly.entity_id
_entity_poly.type
_entity_poly.pdbx_seq_one_letter_code
_entity_poly.pdbx_strand_id
1 'polypeptide(L)'
;SYIDELATEAGVDPIEYRLRYLKDPRAVDLVHAVAERAGWTPRPIWKEPESEGDVVRGRGFAYALYVHSKFPGYGAAWSAWVADVAVNKSTGDVSVTRVVAGQDSGLMINPDGVRHQIHGNVIQSTSRALMEEVSFDRTTVASREWGAYPIIKFPDIPKIDVLMLPRQDHPPLGVGESASVPSAAAIANAIFDATGVRFREPPFTSDRILAGLRGQGPAQPSALPEPRLKQQERATRPQRNPFLKRRSVFAGALAACAAVVGVAATVLPWRSIAPIARPDASTYSVATIARGRQLAALGNCAVCHTEANGVVNAGGRALETPFGVIYSTNITPDPETGIGAWSYPAFERSMREGIHRDGRQLYPAFPYNHFAKTTDADLQALYAYLMAQTPVRATNRENALTFPFNLRPLLAGWNALFHKPVVFEPDPKQSPAWNRGAYLVESLGHCGACHTPRNALGAERTAKAYLAGGMAEGWEAPPLTSLSHAPIPWGEDELFAYLRTGISRFHGVAAGPMAPIVRDLASVPDGDIRAIAVYLASFNDTALTASAQEALAARLEASTSVKSASASSAGARIYDGACAVCHQVGGPVLFGSKPSLALNSNLHSASPDNLVQVILHGIEQPVSSDLGYMPAFKNSLNDQQIMELVSYLRQQFASDKAPWTDVAAAIGRARHAGRP
;
A
#
# COMPACT_ATOMS: atom_id res chain seq x y z
N SER A 1 9.67 29.79 28.75
CA SER A 1 8.91 30.16 29.96
C SER A 1 8.70 31.67 30.07
N TYR A 2 7.51 32.14 30.42
CA TYR A 2 7.21 33.59 30.50
C TYR A 2 8.23 34.39 31.33
N ILE A 3 8.76 33.80 32.40
CA ILE A 3 9.80 34.42 33.24
C ILE A 3 11.13 34.67 32.49
N ASP A 4 11.46 33.89 31.47
CA ASP A 4 12.63 34.08 30.61
C ASP A 4 12.45 35.31 29.69
N GLU A 5 11.24 35.50 29.18
CA GLU A 5 10.88 36.66 28.36
C GLU A 5 10.97 37.94 29.20
N LEU A 6 10.43 37.92 30.43
CA LEU A 6 10.58 39.03 31.37
C LEU A 6 12.04 39.33 31.72
N ALA A 7 12.89 38.30 31.85
CA ALA A 7 14.32 38.50 32.09
C ALA A 7 15.00 39.17 30.90
N THR A 8 14.69 38.74 29.68
CA THR A 8 15.19 39.36 28.45
C THR A 8 14.71 40.81 28.30
N GLU A 9 13.42 41.07 28.53
CA GLU A 9 12.88 42.44 28.51
C GLU A 9 13.49 43.35 29.59
N ALA A 10 13.79 42.79 30.76
CA ALA A 10 14.44 43.50 31.85
C ALA A 10 15.96 43.70 31.64
N GLY A 11 16.56 43.07 30.62
CA GLY A 11 18.01 43.08 30.41
C GLY A 11 18.80 42.39 31.54
N VAL A 12 18.24 41.31 32.10
CA VAL A 12 18.80 40.57 33.24
C VAL A 12 19.02 39.11 32.84
N ASP A 13 20.07 38.48 33.37
CA ASP A 13 20.30 37.06 33.15
C ASP A 13 19.09 36.23 33.63
N PRO A 14 18.64 35.21 32.89
CA PRO A 14 17.47 34.43 33.25
C PRO A 14 17.55 33.72 34.61
N ILE A 15 18.73 33.28 35.05
CA ILE A 15 18.93 32.65 36.36
C ILE A 15 18.90 33.73 37.45
N GLU A 16 19.63 34.83 37.25
CA GLU A 16 19.64 35.96 38.17
C GLU A 16 18.22 36.52 38.39
N TYR A 17 17.45 36.69 37.31
CA TYR A 17 16.08 37.18 37.36
C TYR A 17 15.20 36.27 38.23
N ARG A 18 15.33 34.95 38.12
CA ARG A 18 14.59 33.98 38.95
C ARG A 18 15.02 34.05 40.42
N LEU A 19 16.32 34.16 40.69
CA LEU A 19 16.86 34.23 42.05
C LEU A 19 16.36 35.46 42.84
N ARG A 20 15.99 36.56 42.18
CA ARG A 20 15.36 37.72 42.84
C ARG A 20 14.03 37.37 43.52
N TYR A 21 13.31 36.38 43.00
CA TYR A 21 11.96 36.01 43.44
C TYR A 21 11.89 34.68 44.19
N LEU A 22 12.91 33.83 44.12
CA LEU A 22 12.98 32.59 44.91
C LEU A 22 13.25 32.92 46.38
N LYS A 23 12.35 32.49 47.27
CA LYS A 23 12.46 32.69 48.73
C LYS A 23 12.86 31.43 49.49
N ASP A 24 12.68 30.26 48.88
CA ASP A 24 13.05 28.98 49.47
C ASP A 24 14.56 28.73 49.32
N PRO A 25 15.31 28.59 50.43
CA PRO A 25 16.74 28.32 50.39
C PRO A 25 17.11 27.06 49.60
N ARG A 26 16.29 26.00 49.64
CA ARG A 26 16.54 24.75 48.90
C ARG A 26 16.43 24.96 47.39
N ALA A 27 15.47 25.80 46.99
CA ALA A 27 15.33 26.19 45.60
C ALA A 27 16.54 27.00 45.13
N VAL A 28 16.96 27.99 45.91
CA VAL A 28 18.13 28.83 45.60
C VAL A 28 19.40 27.97 45.48
N ASP A 29 19.64 27.08 46.44
CA ASP A 29 20.77 26.15 46.44
C ASP A 29 20.78 25.26 45.19
N LEU A 30 19.62 24.67 44.84
CA LEU A 30 19.48 23.87 43.62
C LEU A 30 19.80 24.67 42.35
N VAL A 31 19.29 25.89 42.24
CA VAL A 31 19.53 26.74 41.08
C VAL A 31 21.02 27.05 40.93
N HIS A 32 21.70 27.41 42.01
CA HIS A 32 23.15 27.66 42.00
C HIS A 32 23.94 26.41 41.62
N ALA A 33 23.65 25.27 42.24
CA ALA A 33 24.38 24.03 41.99
C ALA A 33 24.22 23.55 40.53
N VAL A 34 23.02 23.69 39.95
CA VAL A 34 22.78 23.36 38.53
C VAL A 34 23.51 24.32 37.60
N ALA A 35 23.45 25.63 37.87
CA ALA A 35 24.14 26.64 37.07
C ALA A 35 25.65 26.40 37.06
N GLU A 36 26.24 26.13 38.23
CA GLU A 36 27.66 25.80 38.37
C GLU A 36 28.01 24.51 37.61
N ARG A 37 27.26 23.43 37.83
CA ARG A 37 27.50 22.13 37.19
C ARG A 37 27.39 22.19 35.66
N ALA A 38 26.51 23.04 35.15
CA ALA A 38 26.35 23.28 33.72
C ALA A 38 27.43 24.19 33.12
N GLY A 39 28.20 24.90 33.95
CA GLY A 39 29.09 25.97 33.51
C GLY A 39 28.29 27.09 32.87
N TRP A 40 27.22 27.56 33.53
CA TRP A 40 26.39 28.65 33.05
C TRP A 40 27.18 29.96 33.01
N THR A 41 27.17 30.62 31.86
CA THR A 41 27.73 31.96 31.70
C THR A 41 26.59 32.98 31.71
N PRO A 42 26.57 33.95 32.64
CA PRO A 42 25.52 34.95 32.71
C PRO A 42 25.34 35.73 31.40
N ARG A 43 24.08 35.95 31.01
CA ARG A 43 23.73 36.61 29.75
C ARG A 43 22.57 37.61 29.92
N PRO A 44 22.85 38.86 30.30
CA PRO A 44 21.81 39.86 30.53
C PRO A 44 21.14 40.35 29.25
N ILE A 45 21.83 40.28 28.11
CA ILE A 45 21.32 40.77 26.83
C ILE A 45 21.45 39.63 25.82
N TRP A 46 20.35 39.32 25.13
CA TRP A 46 20.38 38.37 24.02
C TRP A 46 21.24 38.90 22.88
N LYS A 47 22.11 38.05 22.34
CA LYS A 47 22.94 38.33 21.17
C LYS A 47 22.68 37.24 20.16
N GLU A 48 22.69 37.61 18.88
CA GLU A 48 22.59 36.63 17.81
C GLU A 48 23.76 35.63 17.94
N PRO A 49 23.47 34.32 18.06
CA PRO A 49 24.52 33.32 18.26
C PRO A 49 25.32 33.08 16.99
N GLU A 50 26.59 32.71 17.14
CA GLU A 50 27.44 32.33 16.03
C GLU A 50 26.87 31.10 15.30
N SER A 51 26.75 31.19 13.97
CA SER A 51 26.24 30.13 13.11
C SER A 51 27.37 29.29 12.53
N GLU A 52 27.26 27.97 12.60
CA GLU A 52 28.12 27.02 11.89
C GLU A 52 27.34 26.47 10.68
N GLY A 53 27.48 27.14 9.53
CA GLY A 53 26.60 26.91 8.38
C GLY A 53 25.15 27.28 8.74
N ASP A 54 24.21 26.35 8.56
CA ASP A 54 22.79 26.55 8.90
C ASP A 54 22.47 26.26 10.38
N VAL A 55 23.45 25.84 11.18
CA VAL A 55 23.22 25.40 12.56
C VAL A 55 23.55 26.51 13.54
N VAL A 56 22.59 26.83 14.41
CA VAL A 56 22.74 27.74 15.55
C VAL A 56 22.62 26.97 16.85
N ARG A 57 23.30 27.42 17.91
CA ARG A 57 23.30 26.78 19.22
C ARG A 57 22.76 27.72 20.29
N GLY A 58 22.09 27.13 21.27
CA GLY A 58 21.55 27.89 22.39
C GLY A 58 21.48 27.04 23.63
N ARG A 59 21.34 27.73 24.76
CA ARG A 59 21.30 27.14 26.09
C ARG A 59 20.10 27.69 26.84
N GLY A 60 19.39 26.87 27.59
CA GLY A 60 18.16 27.27 28.26
C GLY A 60 18.09 26.78 29.69
N PHE A 61 17.60 27.63 30.59
CA PHE A 61 17.40 27.29 31.99
C PHE A 61 15.91 27.21 32.33
N ALA A 62 15.54 26.24 33.17
CA ALA A 62 14.24 26.22 33.83
C ALA A 62 14.33 25.59 35.22
N TYR A 63 13.39 25.97 36.07
CA TYR A 63 13.23 25.46 37.42
C TYR A 63 11.75 25.17 37.67
N ALA A 64 11.47 24.13 38.46
CA ALA A 64 10.13 23.79 38.90
C ALA A 64 10.11 23.23 40.33
N LEU A 65 9.04 23.53 41.03
CA LEU A 65 8.60 22.83 42.23
C LEU A 65 7.44 21.91 41.85
N TYR A 66 7.63 20.61 42.00
CA TYR A 66 6.57 19.62 41.81
C TYR A 66 5.64 19.65 43.03
N VAL A 67 4.34 19.84 42.82
CA VAL A 67 3.33 20.00 43.88
C VAL A 67 2.40 18.79 43.88
N HIS A 68 2.16 18.19 45.05
CA HIS A 68 1.27 17.05 45.23
C HIS A 68 -0.05 17.49 45.91
N SER A 69 -1.12 16.72 45.72
CA SER A 69 -2.48 16.94 46.28
C SER A 69 -3.36 18.01 45.58
N LYS A 70 -4.63 18.08 46.00
CA LYS A 70 -5.62 19.07 45.51
C LYS A 70 -5.18 20.48 45.90
N PHE A 71 -5.43 21.43 45.00
CA PHE A 71 -5.01 22.81 45.15
C PHE A 71 -5.61 23.50 46.40
N PRO A 72 -4.82 24.25 47.21
CA PRO A 72 -3.37 24.41 47.08
C PRO A 72 -2.64 23.19 47.67
N GLY A 73 -1.92 22.46 46.81
CA GLY A 73 -1.13 21.29 47.22
C GLY A 73 0.14 21.68 47.98
N TYR A 74 0.94 20.70 48.39
CA TYR A 74 2.23 20.93 49.05
C TYR A 74 3.41 20.59 48.12
N GLY A 75 4.49 21.36 48.25
CA GLY A 75 5.73 21.14 47.50
C GLY A 75 6.32 19.77 47.83
N ALA A 76 6.44 18.92 46.82
CA ALA A 76 6.99 17.58 46.94
C ALA A 76 8.48 17.58 46.61
N ALA A 77 8.92 18.07 45.45
CA ALA A 77 10.34 18.02 45.10
C ALA A 77 10.73 19.13 44.12
N TRP A 78 12.01 19.49 44.10
CA TRP A 78 12.52 20.56 43.24
C TRP A 78 13.40 19.99 42.14
N SER A 79 13.24 20.52 40.93
CA SER A 79 14.13 20.21 39.81
C SER A 79 14.49 21.47 39.04
N ALA A 80 15.71 21.52 38.53
CA ALA A 80 16.18 22.55 37.64
C ALA A 80 17.02 21.95 36.52
N TRP A 81 16.86 22.48 35.32
CA TRP A 81 17.54 22.00 34.12
C TRP A 81 18.30 23.12 33.45
N VAL A 82 19.48 22.77 32.93
CA VAL A 82 20.12 23.47 31.82
C VAL A 82 20.14 22.55 30.61
N ALA A 83 19.51 22.97 29.52
CA ALA A 83 19.48 22.26 28.25
C ALA A 83 20.33 22.99 27.21
N ASP A 84 21.17 22.24 26.49
CA ASP A 84 21.92 22.71 25.32
C ASP A 84 21.25 22.17 24.06
N VAL A 85 21.03 23.03 23.06
CA VAL A 85 20.40 22.66 21.79
C VAL A 85 21.22 23.11 20.60
N ALA A 86 21.08 22.36 19.50
CA ALA A 86 21.48 22.77 18.16
C ALA A 86 20.23 22.80 17.28
N VAL A 87 20.03 23.89 16.54
CA VAL A 87 18.89 24.11 15.65
C VAL A 87 19.39 24.34 14.24
N ASN A 88 18.94 23.54 13.28
CA ASN A 88 19.19 23.77 11.87
C ASN A 88 18.12 24.72 11.30
N LYS A 89 18.52 25.91 10.85
CA LYS A 89 17.58 26.93 10.35
C LYS A 89 16.96 26.59 8.99
N SER A 90 17.59 25.74 8.18
CA SER A 90 17.09 25.36 6.86
C SER A 90 16.14 24.17 6.89
N THR A 91 16.33 23.23 7.82
CA THR A 91 15.44 22.05 7.99
C THR A 91 14.45 22.18 9.16
N GLY A 92 14.73 23.06 10.12
CA GLY A 92 13.98 23.19 11.37
C GLY A 92 14.32 22.12 12.42
N ASP A 93 15.24 21.20 12.13
CA ASP A 93 15.56 20.13 13.07
C ASP A 93 16.19 20.68 14.35
N VAL A 94 15.72 20.17 15.48
CA VAL A 94 16.21 20.51 16.82
C VAL A 94 16.81 19.28 17.47
N SER A 95 18.08 19.37 17.85
CA SER A 95 18.76 18.35 18.65
C SER A 95 19.05 18.92 20.03
N VAL A 96 18.60 18.24 21.08
CA VAL A 96 19.07 18.49 22.45
C VAL A 96 20.38 17.74 22.60
N THR A 97 21.49 18.47 22.75
CA THR A 97 22.84 17.88 22.73
C THR A 97 23.32 17.50 24.13
N ARG A 98 22.90 18.25 25.16
CA ARG A 98 23.21 17.99 26.56
C ARG A 98 22.09 18.48 27.46
N VAL A 99 21.84 17.74 28.55
CA VAL A 99 20.98 18.18 29.66
C VAL A 99 21.73 17.99 30.97
N VAL A 100 21.82 19.06 31.76
CA VAL A 100 22.20 19.00 33.17
C VAL A 100 20.93 19.06 34.01
N ALA A 101 20.56 17.94 34.63
CA ALA A 101 19.33 17.80 35.39
C ALA A 101 19.66 17.75 36.89
N GLY A 102 19.32 18.82 37.60
CA GLY A 102 19.40 18.90 39.05
C GLY A 102 18.11 18.47 39.73
N GLN A 103 18.25 17.77 40.85
CA GLN A 103 17.13 17.30 41.65
C GLN A 103 17.43 17.44 43.15
N ASP A 104 16.50 18.10 43.86
CA ASP A 104 16.38 18.00 45.31
C ASP A 104 15.13 17.14 45.62
N SER A 105 15.35 15.98 46.24
CA SER A 105 14.32 15.01 46.63
C SER A 105 14.34 14.67 48.13
N GLY A 106 15.01 15.49 48.95
CA GLY A 106 15.20 15.17 50.36
C GLY A 106 16.05 13.91 50.55
N LEU A 107 15.69 13.06 51.51
CA LEU A 107 16.38 11.79 51.76
C LEU A 107 16.26 10.84 50.56
N MET A 108 17.40 10.51 49.96
CA MET A 108 17.48 9.49 48.91
C MET A 108 17.67 8.11 49.53
N ILE A 109 16.65 7.25 49.39
CA ILE A 109 16.69 5.86 49.89
C ILE A 109 17.64 4.98 49.06
N ASN A 110 17.59 5.12 47.73
CA ASN A 110 18.47 4.42 46.79
C ASN A 110 19.00 5.44 45.76
N PRO A 111 20.21 6.00 45.97
CA PRO A 111 20.78 7.02 45.09
C PRO A 111 20.90 6.58 43.62
N ASP A 112 21.20 5.32 43.34
CA ASP A 112 21.31 4.82 41.96
C ASP A 112 19.93 4.70 41.32
N GLY A 113 18.92 4.26 42.07
CA GLY A 113 17.52 4.27 41.62
C GLY A 113 17.02 5.68 41.30
N VAL A 114 17.35 6.66 42.15
CA VAL A 114 17.02 8.08 41.92
C VAL A 114 17.71 8.59 40.65
N ARG A 115 19.00 8.28 40.46
CA ARG A 115 19.75 8.64 39.25
C ARG A 115 19.12 8.06 37.99
N HIS A 116 18.75 6.78 38.00
CA HIS A 116 18.10 6.14 36.86
C HIS A 116 16.73 6.74 36.54
N GLN A 117 15.94 7.12 37.56
CA GLN A 117 14.68 7.83 37.35
C GLN A 117 14.88 9.19 36.69
N ILE A 118 15.92 9.93 37.08
CA ILE A 118 16.26 11.22 36.45
C ILE A 118 16.66 11.00 34.99
N HIS A 119 17.47 9.97 34.67
CA HIS A 119 17.76 9.62 33.28
C HIS A 119 16.48 9.33 32.47
N GLY A 120 15.59 8.49 33.00
CA GLY A 120 14.33 8.16 32.33
C GLY A 120 13.43 9.38 32.13
N ASN A 121 13.34 10.26 33.13
CA ASN A 121 12.62 11.53 33.05
C ASN A 121 13.20 12.43 31.95
N VAL A 122 14.53 12.53 31.85
CA VAL A 122 15.19 13.31 30.81
C VAL A 122 14.88 12.76 29.42
N ILE A 123 15.01 11.45 29.21
CA ILE A 123 14.71 10.80 27.92
C ILE A 123 13.24 11.01 27.53
N GLN A 124 12.30 10.67 28.42
CA GLN A 124 10.87 10.75 28.14
C GLN A 124 10.41 12.19 27.86
N SER A 125 10.87 13.14 28.67
CA SER A 125 10.41 14.52 28.52
C SER A 125 11.10 15.26 27.38
N THR A 126 12.32 14.88 27.02
CA THR A 126 12.97 15.35 25.78
C THR A 126 12.20 14.84 24.55
N SER A 127 11.85 13.55 24.54
CA SER A 127 11.01 12.94 23.49
C SER A 127 9.66 13.66 23.35
N ARG A 128 8.95 13.91 24.46
CA ARG A 128 7.70 14.69 24.47
C ARG A 128 7.86 16.14 24.02
N ALA A 129 8.95 16.79 24.41
CA ALA A 129 9.19 18.17 24.03
C ALA A 129 9.51 18.31 22.54
N LEU A 130 10.11 17.30 21.89
CA LEU A 130 10.57 17.40 20.50
C LEU A 130 9.63 16.76 19.48
N MET A 131 8.96 15.65 19.82
CA MET A 131 8.27 14.84 18.79
C MET A 131 6.96 14.16 19.20
N GLU A 132 6.78 13.73 20.44
CA GLU A 132 5.59 12.91 20.78
C GLU A 132 4.27 13.71 20.69
N GLU A 133 3.39 13.26 19.80
CA GLU A 133 2.05 13.82 19.62
C GLU A 133 1.06 12.71 19.25
N VAL A 134 -0.05 12.63 19.97
CA VAL A 134 -1.15 11.73 19.61
C VAL A 134 -1.98 12.40 18.52
N SER A 135 -2.10 11.75 17.37
CA SER A 135 -2.98 12.20 16.30
C SER A 135 -4.38 11.61 16.46
N PHE A 136 -5.40 12.37 16.04
CA PHE A 136 -6.81 11.98 16.11
C PHE A 136 -7.44 12.04 14.73
N ASP A 137 -8.22 11.00 14.40
CA ASP A 137 -9.33 11.10 13.46
C ASP A 137 -10.57 11.61 14.20
N ARG A 138 -11.69 11.90 13.51
CA ARG A 138 -12.86 12.58 14.08
C ARG A 138 -13.37 11.98 15.38
N THR A 139 -13.28 10.66 15.54
CA THR A 139 -13.84 9.94 16.69
C THR A 139 -12.83 9.02 17.38
N THR A 140 -11.60 8.89 16.87
CA THR A 140 -10.63 7.91 17.40
C THR A 140 -9.20 8.39 17.30
N VAL A 141 -8.33 7.86 18.14
CA VAL A 141 -6.87 7.98 17.98
C VAL A 141 -6.43 7.35 16.64
N ALA A 142 -5.65 8.11 15.88
CA ALA A 142 -5.09 7.73 14.58
C ALA A 142 -3.72 7.03 14.71
N SER A 143 -2.91 7.43 15.69
CA SER A 143 -1.62 6.79 15.99
C SER A 143 -1.83 5.48 16.76
N ARG A 144 -2.14 4.40 16.06
CA ARG A 144 -2.45 3.07 16.63
C ARG A 144 -1.26 2.11 16.67
N GLU A 145 -0.11 2.55 16.17
CA GLU A 145 1.12 1.78 16.10
C GLU A 145 2.35 2.70 16.29
N TRP A 146 3.51 2.10 16.58
CA TRP A 146 4.71 2.82 17.04
C TRP A 146 5.42 3.66 15.96
N GLY A 147 5.20 3.39 14.67
CA GLY A 147 5.68 4.23 13.56
C GLY A 147 4.90 5.55 13.42
N ALA A 148 3.61 5.52 13.73
CA ALA A 148 2.70 6.67 13.70
C ALA A 148 2.75 7.53 14.97
N TYR A 149 3.28 7.00 16.08
CA TYR A 149 3.57 7.76 17.31
C TYR A 149 5.09 7.88 17.52
N PRO A 150 5.70 9.03 17.18
CA PRO A 150 7.16 9.16 17.23
C PRO A 150 7.67 9.14 18.67
N ILE A 151 8.73 8.37 18.93
CA ILE A 151 9.46 8.32 20.20
C ILE A 151 10.96 8.47 19.89
N ILE A 152 11.69 9.16 20.78
CA ILE A 152 13.13 9.37 20.64
C ILE A 152 13.90 8.05 20.53
N LYS A 153 14.88 8.01 19.62
CA LYS A 153 15.72 6.83 19.37
C LYS A 153 17.08 6.99 20.04
N PHE A 154 17.80 5.88 20.25
CA PHE A 154 19.12 5.88 20.89
C PHE A 154 20.12 6.91 20.35
N PRO A 155 20.26 7.14 19.02
CA PRO A 155 21.19 8.13 18.49
C PRO A 155 20.83 9.58 18.85
N ASP A 156 19.56 9.83 19.17
CA ASP A 156 19.02 11.17 19.41
C ASP A 156 18.96 11.52 20.90
N ILE A 157 19.38 10.61 21.79
CA ILE A 157 19.40 10.84 23.24
C ILE A 157 20.52 11.85 23.59
N PRO A 158 20.22 12.94 24.34
CA PRO A 158 21.23 13.92 24.75
C PRO A 158 22.26 13.30 25.69
N LYS A 159 23.42 13.95 25.82
CA LYS A 159 24.31 13.68 26.96
C LYS A 159 23.61 14.12 28.25
N ILE A 160 23.34 13.18 29.16
CA ILE A 160 22.64 13.45 30.43
C ILE A 160 23.66 13.54 31.58
N ASP A 161 23.67 14.68 32.28
CA ASP A 161 24.49 14.94 33.47
C ASP A 161 23.57 15.15 34.67
N VAL A 162 23.53 14.16 35.56
CA VAL A 162 22.62 14.15 36.72
C VAL A 162 23.30 14.72 37.95
N LEU A 163 22.69 15.77 38.51
CA LEU A 163 23.07 16.38 39.78
C LEU A 163 22.00 16.10 40.84
N MET A 164 22.37 15.34 41.88
CA MET A 164 21.48 15.05 43.01
C MET A 164 22.00 15.77 44.25
N LEU A 165 21.15 16.60 44.87
CA LEU A 165 21.51 17.29 46.12
C LEU A 165 21.36 16.33 47.31
N PRO A 166 22.42 16.09 48.10
CA PRO A 166 22.33 15.24 49.28
C PRO A 166 21.57 15.97 50.41
N ARG A 167 20.42 15.43 50.82
CA ARG A 167 19.55 15.97 51.88
C ARG A 167 19.10 14.87 52.85
N GLN A 168 20.06 14.11 53.38
CA GLN A 168 19.79 12.91 54.19
C GLN A 168 19.08 13.21 55.52
N ASP A 169 19.12 14.47 55.96
CA ASP A 169 18.47 15.03 57.14
C ASP A 169 17.01 15.49 56.88
N HIS A 170 16.53 15.43 55.63
CA HIS A 170 15.19 15.83 55.24
C HIS A 170 14.30 14.60 54.96
N PRO A 171 12.96 14.71 55.03
CA PRO A 171 12.07 13.62 54.62
C PRO A 171 12.31 13.18 53.17
N PRO A 172 12.10 11.90 52.82
CA PRO A 172 12.19 11.44 51.43
C PRO A 172 11.02 11.97 50.60
N LEU A 173 11.30 12.42 49.38
CA LEU A 173 10.33 13.01 48.47
C LEU A 173 10.33 12.30 47.11
N GLY A 174 9.23 12.42 46.37
CA GLY A 174 9.05 11.71 45.11
C GLY A 174 9.94 12.24 43.99
N VAL A 175 10.64 11.33 43.29
CA VAL A 175 11.46 11.64 42.10
C VAL A 175 10.91 11.04 40.80
N GLY A 176 9.75 10.38 40.87
CA GLY A 176 9.16 9.69 39.72
C GLY A 176 8.88 10.59 38.54
N GLU A 177 8.39 11.80 38.81
CA GLU A 177 7.92 12.76 37.80
C GLU A 177 8.61 14.13 37.92
N SER A 178 9.10 14.50 39.11
CA SER A 178 9.57 15.86 39.41
C SER A 178 10.72 16.32 38.53
N ALA A 179 11.61 15.39 38.15
CA ALA A 179 12.76 15.68 37.31
C ALA A 179 12.36 16.05 35.88
N SER A 180 11.17 15.63 35.41
CA SER A 180 10.69 15.94 34.07
C SER A 180 10.09 17.35 33.93
N VAL A 181 9.67 17.99 35.03
CA VAL A 181 8.86 19.22 34.99
C VAL A 181 9.57 20.40 34.31
N PRO A 182 10.88 20.66 34.53
CA PRO A 182 11.56 21.80 33.89
C PRO A 182 11.82 21.59 32.39
N SER A 183 11.70 20.36 31.87
CA SER A 183 12.15 19.93 30.54
C SER A 183 11.74 20.85 29.38
N ALA A 184 10.44 20.92 29.08
CA ALA A 184 9.91 21.66 27.94
C ALA A 184 10.25 23.15 28.04
N ALA A 185 10.25 23.70 29.26
CA ALA A 185 10.62 25.09 29.50
C ALA A 185 12.12 25.35 29.28
N ALA A 186 13.00 24.43 29.70
CA ALA A 186 14.44 24.54 29.48
C ALA A 186 14.76 24.43 27.99
N ILE A 187 14.18 23.45 27.28
CA ILE A 187 14.35 23.25 25.84
C ILE A 187 13.80 24.46 25.06
N ALA A 188 12.61 24.96 25.37
CA ALA A 188 12.05 26.14 24.73
C ALA A 188 12.90 27.40 24.94
N ASN A 189 13.48 27.57 26.14
CA ASN A 189 14.37 28.68 26.43
C ASN A 189 15.69 28.53 25.65
N ALA A 190 16.18 27.30 25.46
CA ALA A 190 17.38 27.04 24.67
C ALA A 190 17.17 27.31 23.17
N ILE A 191 16.00 26.93 22.63
CA ILE A 191 15.63 27.24 21.25
C ILE A 191 15.47 28.75 21.06
N PHE A 192 14.85 29.45 22.02
CA PHE A 192 14.74 30.91 21.99
C PHE A 192 16.11 31.57 22.02
N ASP A 193 17.02 31.11 22.89
CA ASP A 193 18.40 31.57 22.94
C ASP A 193 19.12 31.35 21.59
N ALA A 194 18.92 30.19 20.96
CA ALA A 194 19.54 29.84 19.68
C ALA A 194 19.00 30.63 18.48
N THR A 195 17.73 31.02 18.50
CA THR A 195 17.03 31.49 17.28
C THR A 195 16.46 32.91 17.39
N GLY A 196 16.32 33.44 18.60
CA GLY A 196 15.55 34.65 18.89
C GLY A 196 14.03 34.48 18.75
N VAL A 197 13.55 33.31 18.35
CA VAL A 197 12.11 33.03 18.11
C VAL A 197 11.53 32.24 19.26
N ARG A 198 10.35 32.68 19.74
CA ARG A 198 9.71 32.09 20.92
C ARG A 198 8.66 31.05 20.55
N PHE A 199 8.93 29.80 20.89
CA PHE A 199 8.00 28.69 20.75
C PHE A 199 7.27 28.42 22.06
N ARG A 200 5.94 28.34 22.00
CA ARG A 200 5.06 28.17 23.19
C ARG A 200 4.26 26.88 23.20
N GLU A 201 4.31 26.12 22.10
CA GLU A 201 3.51 24.93 21.89
C GLU A 201 4.41 23.74 21.53
N PRO A 202 4.73 22.85 22.49
CA PRO A 202 5.36 21.57 22.18
C PRO A 202 4.37 20.62 21.47
N PRO A 203 4.84 19.58 20.77
CA PRO A 203 6.25 19.30 20.50
C PRO A 203 6.90 20.32 19.54
N PHE A 204 8.20 20.54 19.69
CA PHE A 204 9.05 21.42 18.87
C PHE A 204 9.52 20.70 17.60
N THR A 205 8.55 20.26 16.77
CA THR A 205 8.82 19.55 15.53
C THR A 205 9.49 20.43 14.47
N SER A 206 10.22 19.83 13.54
CA SER A 206 10.90 20.51 12.43
C SER A 206 9.97 21.48 11.68
N ASP A 207 8.76 21.03 11.34
CA ASP A 207 7.76 21.83 10.63
C ASP A 207 7.32 23.06 11.44
N ARG A 208 7.09 22.90 12.76
CA ARG A 208 6.70 24.01 13.64
C ARG A 208 7.85 25.00 13.81
N ILE A 209 9.09 24.52 13.92
CA ILE A 209 10.29 25.35 13.99
C ILE A 209 10.45 26.16 12.70
N LEU A 210 10.37 25.52 11.54
CA LEU A 210 10.43 26.20 10.25
C LEU A 210 9.33 27.25 10.09
N ALA A 211 8.09 26.93 10.46
CA ALA A 211 6.98 27.87 10.42
C ALA A 211 7.27 29.12 11.28
N GLY A 212 7.71 28.91 12.53
CA GLY A 212 8.07 30.00 13.44
C GLY A 212 9.24 30.85 12.94
N LEU A 213 10.31 30.23 12.42
CA LEU A 213 11.46 30.94 11.84
C LEU A 213 11.08 31.78 10.62
N ARG A 214 10.04 31.37 9.87
CA ARG A 214 9.49 32.11 8.73
C ARG A 214 8.45 33.18 9.14
N GLY A 215 8.21 33.37 10.44
CA GLY A 215 7.20 34.30 10.95
C GLY A 215 5.75 33.87 10.67
N GLN A 216 5.52 32.59 10.36
CA GLN A 216 4.19 32.04 10.18
C GLN A 216 3.59 31.77 11.56
N GLY A 217 2.35 32.19 11.79
CA GLY A 217 1.63 31.87 13.02
C GLY A 217 1.45 30.35 13.19
N PRO A 218 1.16 29.86 14.41
CA PRO A 218 0.84 28.46 14.61
C PRO A 218 -0.25 28.03 13.62
N ALA A 219 -0.02 26.91 12.93
CA ALA A 219 -0.99 26.38 11.98
C ALA A 219 -2.34 26.22 12.69
N GLN A 220 -3.38 26.89 12.19
CA GLN A 220 -4.70 26.68 12.77
C GLN A 220 -5.05 25.19 12.65
N PRO A 221 -5.64 24.58 13.69
CA PRO A 221 -6.18 23.23 13.58
C PRO A 221 -7.10 23.20 12.37
N SER A 222 -6.69 22.50 11.31
CA SER A 222 -7.57 22.27 10.18
C SER A 222 -8.74 21.47 10.72
N ALA A 223 -9.94 22.05 10.69
CA ALA A 223 -11.13 21.29 10.97
C ALA A 223 -11.09 20.07 10.05
N LEU A 224 -11.10 18.88 10.64
CA LEU A 224 -11.31 17.66 9.84
C LEU A 224 -12.51 17.96 8.95
N PRO A 225 -12.42 17.72 7.62
CA PRO A 225 -13.51 18.03 6.70
C PRO A 225 -14.81 17.54 7.33
N GLU A 226 -15.96 18.20 7.16
CA GLU A 226 -17.18 17.61 7.67
C GLU A 226 -17.31 16.17 7.19
N PRO A 227 -17.93 15.26 7.96
CA PRO A 227 -18.43 14.06 7.35
C PRO A 227 -19.17 14.56 6.12
N ARG A 228 -18.75 14.10 4.93
CA ARG A 228 -19.78 13.77 3.98
C ARG A 228 -20.57 12.71 4.72
N LEU A 229 -21.57 13.17 5.50
CA LEU A 229 -22.84 12.52 5.52
C LEU A 229 -22.99 12.16 4.06
N LYS A 230 -22.94 10.86 3.77
CA LYS A 230 -23.76 10.40 2.69
C LYS A 230 -25.14 10.94 3.10
N GLN A 231 -25.47 12.15 2.66
CA GLN A 231 -26.62 12.28 1.85
C GLN A 231 -26.49 11.08 0.91
N GLN A 232 -27.12 9.99 1.33
CA GLN A 232 -28.17 9.45 0.51
C GLN A 232 -28.97 10.67 0.03
N GLU A 233 -28.43 11.37 -0.97
CA GLU A 233 -29.24 11.72 -2.09
C GLU A 233 -29.83 10.39 -2.50
N ARG A 234 -30.97 10.10 -1.88
CA ARG A 234 -32.08 9.50 -2.56
C ARG A 234 -32.31 10.44 -3.73
N ALA A 235 -31.47 10.30 -4.75
CA ALA A 235 -31.60 10.94 -6.03
C ALA A 235 -32.77 10.21 -6.69
N THR A 236 -33.97 10.45 -6.17
CA THR A 236 -35.18 10.50 -6.99
C THR A 236 -35.02 11.73 -7.90
N ARG A 237 -34.02 11.70 -8.78
CA ARG A 237 -34.03 12.45 -10.02
C ARG A 237 -34.26 11.40 -11.09
N PRO A 238 -35.39 11.44 -11.80
CA PRO A 238 -35.56 10.57 -12.95
C PRO A 238 -34.45 10.94 -13.92
N GLN A 239 -33.58 9.99 -14.22
CA GLN A 239 -32.55 10.14 -15.25
C GLN A 239 -33.31 10.39 -16.55
N ARG A 240 -33.36 11.66 -16.98
CA ARG A 240 -33.95 12.06 -18.25
C ARG A 240 -33.08 11.48 -19.36
N ASN A 241 -33.51 10.30 -19.79
CA ASN A 241 -33.00 9.57 -20.93
C ASN A 241 -32.91 10.50 -22.16
N PRO A 242 -31.73 10.74 -22.75
CA PRO A 242 -31.60 11.60 -23.93
C PRO A 242 -32.26 11.00 -25.18
N PHE A 243 -32.76 9.77 -25.11
CA PHE A 243 -33.47 9.09 -26.19
C PHE A 243 -35.01 9.23 -26.17
N LEU A 244 -35.58 10.08 -25.31
CA LEU A 244 -37.03 10.27 -25.21
C LEU A 244 -37.55 11.62 -25.75
N LYS A 245 -37.07 12.08 -26.91
CA LYS A 245 -37.76 13.10 -27.71
C LYS A 245 -37.53 12.89 -29.21
N ARG A 246 -38.14 11.85 -29.77
CA ARG A 246 -38.61 11.78 -31.17
C ARG A 246 -39.46 10.52 -31.37
N ARG A 247 -40.61 10.50 -30.68
CA ARG A 247 -41.71 9.57 -30.96
C ARG A 247 -42.44 10.02 -32.23
N SER A 248 -41.80 9.88 -33.38
CA SER A 248 -42.47 9.93 -34.70
C SER A 248 -41.51 9.62 -35.86
N VAL A 249 -40.61 8.63 -35.73
CA VAL A 249 -39.89 8.05 -36.89
C VAL A 249 -39.61 6.54 -36.71
N PHE A 250 -39.60 6.01 -35.48
CA PHE A 250 -39.26 4.61 -35.21
C PHE A 250 -40.37 3.56 -35.40
N ALA A 251 -41.48 3.90 -36.06
CA ALA A 251 -42.53 2.92 -36.38
C ALA A 251 -42.30 2.16 -37.70
N GLY A 252 -41.45 2.68 -38.60
CA GLY A 252 -41.14 2.03 -39.89
C GLY A 252 -39.98 1.02 -39.84
N ALA A 253 -38.99 1.23 -38.96
CA ALA A 253 -37.79 0.38 -38.90
C ALA A 253 -37.98 -0.89 -38.03
N LEU A 254 -38.95 -0.88 -37.10
CA LEU A 254 -39.22 -2.03 -36.21
C LEU A 254 -39.90 -3.20 -36.93
N ALA A 255 -40.63 -2.94 -38.02
CA ALA A 255 -41.25 -4.00 -38.84
C ALA A 255 -40.23 -4.72 -39.75
N ALA A 256 -39.21 -4.01 -40.25
CA ALA A 256 -38.14 -4.60 -41.05
C ALA A 256 -37.14 -5.42 -40.21
N CYS A 257 -36.83 -4.97 -38.99
CA CYS A 257 -35.97 -5.72 -38.06
C CYS A 257 -36.65 -7.00 -37.52
N ALA A 258 -37.97 -6.99 -37.30
CA ALA A 258 -38.69 -8.18 -36.86
C ALA A 258 -38.70 -9.30 -37.91
N ALA A 259 -38.74 -8.97 -39.20
CA ALA A 259 -38.66 -9.93 -40.29
C ALA A 259 -37.25 -10.55 -40.45
N VAL A 260 -36.18 -9.78 -40.21
CA VAL A 260 -34.80 -10.27 -40.23
C VAL A 260 -34.46 -11.09 -38.98
N VAL A 261 -34.98 -10.71 -37.81
CA VAL A 261 -34.81 -11.46 -36.54
C VAL A 261 -35.59 -12.78 -36.56
N GLY A 262 -36.78 -12.81 -37.19
CA GLY A 262 -37.59 -14.02 -37.32
C GLY A 262 -36.94 -15.09 -38.22
N VAL A 263 -36.25 -14.69 -39.29
CA VAL A 263 -35.51 -15.61 -40.18
C VAL A 263 -34.13 -15.99 -39.60
N ALA A 264 -33.48 -15.12 -38.82
CA ALA A 264 -32.25 -15.45 -38.09
C ALA A 264 -32.48 -16.45 -36.95
N ALA A 265 -33.65 -16.42 -36.30
CA ALA A 265 -34.02 -17.35 -35.24
C ALA A 265 -34.21 -18.81 -35.71
N THR A 266 -34.42 -19.04 -37.01
CA THR A 266 -34.64 -20.39 -37.57
C THR A 266 -33.40 -21.03 -38.20
N VAL A 267 -32.29 -20.28 -38.37
CA VAL A 267 -31.11 -20.73 -39.12
C VAL A 267 -29.79 -20.71 -38.30
N LEU A 268 -29.80 -20.27 -37.02
CA LEU A 268 -28.59 -20.20 -36.17
C LEU A 268 -28.54 -21.33 -35.10
N PRO A 269 -27.34 -21.81 -34.71
CA PRO A 269 -27.10 -23.10 -34.04
C PRO A 269 -27.42 -23.10 -32.53
N TRP A 270 -28.48 -22.42 -32.09
CA TRP A 270 -28.87 -22.26 -30.67
C TRP A 270 -29.63 -23.45 -30.09
N ARG A 271 -29.40 -24.66 -30.61
CA ARG A 271 -30.06 -25.87 -30.13
C ARG A 271 -29.35 -26.42 -28.89
N SER A 272 -30.11 -26.85 -27.90
CA SER A 272 -29.59 -27.59 -26.76
C SER A 272 -28.93 -28.88 -27.24
N ILE A 273 -27.73 -29.19 -26.75
CA ILE A 273 -27.11 -30.51 -26.95
C ILE A 273 -27.62 -31.42 -25.83
N ALA A 274 -28.17 -32.58 -26.22
CA ALA A 274 -28.72 -33.55 -25.28
C ALA A 274 -27.66 -33.97 -24.24
N PRO A 275 -28.04 -34.13 -22.95
CA PRO A 275 -27.13 -34.61 -21.94
C PRO A 275 -26.69 -36.05 -22.25
N ILE A 276 -25.46 -36.40 -21.88
CA ILE A 276 -24.94 -37.77 -21.96
C ILE A 276 -24.68 -38.33 -20.57
N ALA A 277 -24.56 -39.65 -20.47
CA ALA A 277 -23.95 -40.23 -19.28
C ALA A 277 -22.47 -39.81 -19.21
N ARG A 278 -21.97 -39.56 -17.99
CA ARG A 278 -20.56 -39.21 -17.75
C ARG A 278 -19.66 -40.28 -18.38
N PRO A 279 -18.69 -39.91 -19.23
CA PRO A 279 -17.65 -40.85 -19.69
C PRO A 279 -16.87 -41.42 -18.52
N ASP A 280 -16.57 -42.72 -18.56
CA ASP A 280 -15.75 -43.36 -17.53
C ASP A 280 -14.33 -42.76 -17.57
N ALA A 281 -13.80 -42.38 -16.40
CA ALA A 281 -12.46 -41.83 -16.29
C ALA A 281 -11.38 -42.80 -16.81
N SER A 282 -11.63 -44.11 -16.77
CA SER A 282 -10.74 -45.14 -17.30
C SER A 282 -10.61 -45.13 -18.82
N THR A 283 -11.48 -44.41 -19.54
CA THR A 283 -11.38 -44.26 -21.00
C THR A 283 -10.26 -43.32 -21.42
N TYR A 284 -9.74 -42.49 -20.50
CA TYR A 284 -8.67 -41.54 -20.79
C TYR A 284 -7.31 -42.07 -20.34
N SER A 285 -6.29 -41.86 -21.17
CA SER A 285 -4.92 -42.21 -20.78
C SER A 285 -4.41 -41.30 -19.66
N VAL A 286 -3.50 -41.81 -18.83
CA VAL A 286 -2.82 -41.03 -17.78
C VAL A 286 -2.11 -39.81 -18.38
N ALA A 287 -1.49 -39.95 -19.56
CA ALA A 287 -0.82 -38.85 -20.26
C ALA A 287 -1.81 -37.75 -20.69
N THR A 288 -3.00 -38.14 -21.18
CA THR A 288 -4.06 -37.19 -21.55
C THR A 288 -4.57 -36.41 -20.33
N ILE A 289 -4.82 -37.10 -19.21
CA ILE A 289 -5.25 -36.46 -17.95
C ILE A 289 -4.15 -35.52 -17.42
N ALA A 290 -2.89 -35.93 -17.47
CA ALA A 290 -1.76 -35.11 -17.04
C ALA A 290 -1.62 -33.85 -17.91
N ARG A 291 -1.77 -33.97 -19.24
CA ARG A 291 -1.81 -32.82 -20.15
C ARG A 291 -2.99 -31.89 -19.84
N GLY A 292 -4.17 -32.45 -19.62
CA GLY A 292 -5.35 -31.68 -19.24
C GLY A 292 -5.19 -30.93 -17.92
N ARG A 293 -4.48 -31.51 -16.94
CA ARG A 293 -4.13 -30.83 -15.68
C ARG A 293 -3.26 -29.60 -15.92
N GLN A 294 -2.23 -29.71 -16.76
CA GLN A 294 -1.37 -28.59 -17.11
C GLN A 294 -2.14 -27.48 -17.83
N LEU A 295 -3.06 -27.85 -18.72
CA LEU A 295 -3.92 -26.91 -19.45
C LEU A 295 -4.94 -26.23 -18.52
N ALA A 296 -5.48 -26.95 -17.53
CA ALA A 296 -6.37 -26.36 -16.52
C ALA A 296 -5.63 -25.35 -15.62
N ALA A 297 -4.36 -25.63 -15.30
CA ALA A 297 -3.49 -24.69 -14.57
C ALA A 297 -3.12 -23.47 -15.42
N LEU A 298 -2.73 -23.67 -16.68
CA LEU A 298 -2.51 -22.58 -17.64
C LEU A 298 -3.76 -21.69 -17.80
N GLY A 299 -4.94 -22.33 -17.87
CA GLY A 299 -6.24 -21.67 -17.91
C GLY A 299 -6.66 -20.97 -16.62
N ASN A 300 -5.96 -21.21 -15.52
CA ASN A 300 -6.32 -20.79 -14.17
C ASN A 300 -7.76 -21.18 -13.79
N CYS A 301 -8.19 -22.37 -14.22
CA CYS A 301 -9.58 -22.81 -14.03
C CYS A 301 -9.97 -22.82 -12.55
N ALA A 302 -9.08 -23.33 -11.68
CA ALA A 302 -9.31 -23.40 -10.24
C ALA A 302 -9.43 -22.02 -9.59
N VAL A 303 -8.65 -21.03 -10.07
CA VAL A 303 -8.70 -19.66 -9.56
C VAL A 303 -10.08 -19.06 -9.80
N CYS A 304 -10.68 -19.27 -10.97
CA CYS A 304 -12.01 -18.73 -11.28
C CYS A 304 -13.15 -19.57 -10.70
N HIS A 305 -13.03 -20.90 -10.73
CA HIS A 305 -14.11 -21.83 -10.38
C HIS A 305 -14.06 -22.35 -8.93
N THR A 306 -13.39 -21.63 -8.02
CA THR A 306 -13.35 -21.98 -6.60
C THR A 306 -13.65 -20.74 -5.76
N GLU A 307 -14.70 -20.81 -4.93
CA GLU A 307 -14.97 -19.76 -3.94
C GLU A 307 -13.93 -19.75 -2.82
N ALA A 308 -13.86 -18.65 -2.06
CA ALA A 308 -12.95 -18.56 -0.92
C ALA A 308 -13.29 -19.67 0.10
N ASN A 309 -12.31 -20.52 0.41
CA ASN A 309 -12.46 -21.72 1.26
C ASN A 309 -13.41 -22.80 0.71
N GLY A 310 -13.77 -22.72 -0.58
CA GLY A 310 -14.62 -23.70 -1.25
C GLY A 310 -13.85 -24.94 -1.74
N VAL A 311 -14.60 -25.90 -2.27
CA VAL A 311 -14.03 -27.08 -2.94
C VAL A 311 -13.57 -26.68 -4.34
N VAL A 312 -12.37 -27.09 -4.72
CA VAL A 312 -11.76 -26.77 -6.03
C VAL A 312 -12.73 -27.07 -7.17
N ASN A 313 -12.91 -26.11 -8.08
CA ASN A 313 -13.73 -26.19 -9.28
C ASN A 313 -15.27 -26.30 -9.06
N ALA A 314 -15.75 -26.19 -7.81
CA ALA A 314 -17.17 -26.28 -7.48
C ALA A 314 -17.98 -25.00 -7.77
N GLY A 315 -17.35 -23.94 -8.28
CA GLY A 315 -17.98 -22.65 -8.59
C GLY A 315 -18.17 -21.74 -7.38
N GLY A 316 -19.03 -20.73 -7.51
CA GLY A 316 -19.44 -19.85 -6.42
C GLY A 316 -18.62 -18.58 -6.25
N ARG A 317 -17.45 -18.46 -6.89
CA ARG A 317 -16.61 -17.25 -6.80
C ARG A 317 -17.31 -16.06 -7.44
N ALA A 318 -17.40 -14.96 -6.69
CA ALA A 318 -17.91 -13.68 -7.18
C ALA A 318 -16.82 -12.95 -7.98
N LEU A 319 -17.17 -12.53 -9.19
CA LEU A 319 -16.37 -11.64 -10.02
C LEU A 319 -17.11 -10.32 -10.16
N GLU A 320 -16.58 -9.28 -9.53
CA GLU A 320 -17.10 -7.91 -9.66
C GLU A 320 -16.73 -7.34 -11.03
N THR A 321 -17.73 -6.82 -11.74
CA THR A 321 -17.54 -6.15 -13.02
C THR A 321 -18.21 -4.78 -12.98
N PRO A 322 -17.86 -3.85 -13.90
CA PRO A 322 -18.58 -2.59 -14.05
C PRO A 322 -20.08 -2.74 -14.34
N PHE A 323 -20.54 -3.95 -14.71
CA PHE A 323 -21.92 -4.24 -15.09
C PHE A 323 -22.71 -4.98 -14.00
N GLY A 324 -22.07 -5.30 -12.87
CA GLY A 324 -22.62 -6.10 -11.76
C GLY A 324 -21.74 -7.32 -11.44
N VAL A 325 -22.29 -8.27 -10.69
CA VAL A 325 -21.53 -9.44 -10.21
C VAL A 325 -21.85 -10.69 -11.04
N ILE A 326 -20.81 -11.36 -11.51
CA ILE A 326 -20.90 -12.67 -12.17
C ILE A 326 -20.40 -13.73 -11.18
N TYR A 327 -21.12 -14.84 -11.05
CA TYR A 327 -20.69 -15.98 -10.23
C TYR A 327 -20.16 -17.09 -11.13
N SER A 328 -19.01 -17.66 -10.77
CA SER A 328 -18.47 -18.82 -11.47
C SER A 328 -19.32 -20.07 -11.24
N THR A 329 -19.34 -20.97 -12.23
CA THR A 329 -20.15 -22.18 -12.20
C THR A 329 -19.34 -23.39 -11.74
N ASN A 330 -20.01 -24.44 -11.26
CA ASN A 330 -19.41 -25.73 -10.99
C ASN A 330 -18.96 -26.39 -12.30
N ILE A 331 -17.66 -26.70 -12.41
CA ILE A 331 -17.06 -27.40 -13.57
C ILE A 331 -16.57 -28.80 -13.21
N THR A 332 -16.93 -29.32 -12.03
CA THR A 332 -16.69 -30.72 -11.67
C THR A 332 -17.59 -31.65 -12.48
N PRO A 333 -17.28 -32.95 -12.59
CA PRO A 333 -18.08 -33.88 -13.37
C PRO A 333 -19.34 -34.38 -12.63
N ASP A 334 -19.90 -33.56 -11.74
CA ASP A 334 -21.21 -33.78 -11.15
C ASP A 334 -22.30 -33.67 -12.24
N PRO A 335 -23.21 -34.66 -12.37
CA PRO A 335 -24.16 -34.71 -13.48
C PRO A 335 -25.32 -33.71 -13.34
N GLU A 336 -25.64 -33.25 -12.13
CA GLU A 336 -26.79 -32.36 -11.88
C GLU A 336 -26.39 -30.89 -11.88
N THR A 337 -25.29 -30.56 -11.21
CA THR A 337 -24.88 -29.19 -10.92
C THR A 337 -23.61 -28.77 -11.65
N GLY A 338 -22.80 -29.73 -12.08
CA GLY A 338 -21.55 -29.53 -12.82
C GLY A 338 -21.66 -29.83 -14.32
N ILE A 339 -20.53 -30.23 -14.93
CA ILE A 339 -20.44 -30.57 -16.35
C ILE A 339 -20.53 -32.08 -16.61
N GLY A 340 -20.90 -32.89 -15.60
CA GLY A 340 -20.89 -34.36 -15.67
C GLY A 340 -21.74 -34.95 -16.81
N ALA A 341 -22.79 -34.24 -17.20
CA ALA A 341 -23.71 -34.65 -18.29
C ALA A 341 -23.40 -33.99 -19.64
N TRP A 342 -22.28 -33.29 -19.78
CA TRP A 342 -21.89 -32.62 -21.02
C TRP A 342 -21.15 -33.59 -21.92
N SER A 343 -21.39 -33.53 -23.23
CA SER A 343 -20.56 -34.20 -24.23
C SER A 343 -19.37 -33.33 -24.62
N TYR A 344 -18.32 -33.92 -25.20
CA TYR A 344 -17.19 -33.12 -25.71
C TYR A 344 -17.65 -32.02 -26.68
N PRO A 345 -18.55 -32.25 -27.66
CA PRO A 345 -19.07 -31.16 -28.49
C PRO A 345 -19.77 -30.03 -27.71
N ALA A 346 -20.45 -30.35 -26.60
CA ALA A 346 -21.04 -29.32 -25.75
C ALA A 346 -19.98 -28.50 -24.98
N PHE A 347 -18.94 -29.17 -24.49
CA PHE A 347 -17.80 -28.53 -23.85
C PHE A 347 -17.03 -27.65 -24.84
N GLU A 348 -16.65 -28.20 -26.00
CA GLU A 348 -15.97 -27.47 -27.07
C GLU A 348 -16.76 -26.23 -27.50
N ARG A 349 -18.07 -26.37 -27.74
CA ARG A 349 -18.92 -25.22 -28.10
C ARG A 349 -18.91 -24.14 -27.03
N SER A 350 -18.88 -24.50 -25.75
CA SER A 350 -18.77 -23.51 -24.69
C SER A 350 -17.43 -22.78 -24.71
N MET A 351 -16.33 -23.51 -24.91
CA MET A 351 -14.96 -22.97 -24.93
C MET A 351 -14.69 -22.14 -26.19
N ARG A 352 -15.23 -22.53 -27.35
CA ARG A 352 -14.96 -21.90 -28.64
C ARG A 352 -15.97 -20.84 -29.03
N GLU A 353 -17.25 -21.03 -28.72
CA GLU A 353 -18.33 -20.17 -29.22
C GLU A 353 -18.98 -19.35 -28.11
N GLY A 354 -18.67 -19.62 -26.84
CA GLY A 354 -19.35 -18.98 -25.71
C GLY A 354 -20.82 -19.38 -25.61
N ILE A 355 -21.19 -20.58 -26.08
CA ILE A 355 -22.57 -21.07 -26.05
C ILE A 355 -22.64 -22.27 -25.11
N HIS A 356 -23.44 -22.14 -24.07
CA HIS A 356 -23.67 -23.20 -23.09
C HIS A 356 -24.35 -24.43 -23.71
N ARG A 357 -24.30 -25.59 -23.03
CA ARG A 357 -24.96 -26.83 -23.49
C ARG A 357 -26.44 -26.66 -23.82
N ASP A 358 -27.18 -25.88 -23.05
CA ASP A 358 -28.62 -25.61 -23.25
C ASP A 358 -28.93 -24.59 -24.36
N GLY A 359 -27.90 -23.98 -24.97
CA GLY A 359 -28.04 -23.00 -26.05
C GLY A 359 -28.00 -21.53 -25.61
N ARG A 360 -27.94 -21.23 -24.31
CA ARG A 360 -27.80 -19.84 -23.84
C ARG A 360 -26.38 -19.30 -24.08
N GLN A 361 -26.29 -18.01 -24.38
CA GLN A 361 -25.00 -17.31 -24.47
C GLN A 361 -24.32 -17.24 -23.08
N LEU A 362 -23.01 -17.40 -23.05
CA LEU A 362 -22.15 -17.23 -21.88
C LEU A 362 -21.59 -15.81 -21.86
N TYR A 363 -21.39 -15.27 -20.67
CA TYR A 363 -20.75 -13.97 -20.52
C TYR A 363 -19.25 -14.07 -20.83
N PRO A 364 -18.64 -13.09 -21.52
CA PRO A 364 -17.22 -13.12 -21.89
C PRO A 364 -16.26 -13.01 -20.68
N ALA A 365 -16.79 -12.89 -19.46
CA ALA A 365 -16.03 -13.17 -18.23
C ALA A 365 -15.50 -14.62 -18.18
N PHE A 366 -16.20 -15.55 -18.84
CA PHE A 366 -15.62 -16.81 -19.29
C PHE A 366 -14.88 -16.52 -20.60
N PRO A 367 -13.54 -16.59 -20.66
CA PRO A 367 -12.76 -16.01 -21.76
C PRO A 367 -12.75 -16.91 -23.02
N TYR A 368 -13.93 -17.28 -23.50
CA TYR A 368 -14.10 -18.09 -24.72
C TYR A 368 -13.56 -17.39 -25.97
N ASN A 369 -13.44 -16.06 -25.95
CA ASN A 369 -12.78 -15.27 -26.99
C ASN A 369 -11.27 -15.59 -27.12
N HIS A 370 -10.64 -16.05 -26.03
CA HIS A 370 -9.28 -16.56 -26.04
C HIS A 370 -9.26 -18.08 -26.27
N PHE A 371 -10.08 -18.83 -25.51
CA PHE A 371 -10.11 -20.29 -25.58
C PHE A 371 -10.47 -20.85 -26.97
N ALA A 372 -11.14 -20.06 -27.82
CA ALA A 372 -11.34 -20.39 -29.22
C ALA A 372 -10.04 -20.72 -29.99
N LYS A 373 -8.89 -20.19 -29.56
CA LYS A 373 -7.58 -20.43 -30.16
C LYS A 373 -6.95 -21.76 -29.76
N THR A 374 -7.46 -22.44 -28.74
CA THR A 374 -6.92 -23.72 -28.26
C THR A 374 -7.06 -24.80 -29.33
N THR A 375 -6.06 -25.68 -29.46
CA THR A 375 -6.12 -26.81 -30.39
C THR A 375 -7.13 -27.88 -29.93
N ASP A 376 -7.66 -28.67 -30.85
CA ASP A 376 -8.62 -29.74 -30.52
C ASP A 376 -8.02 -30.76 -29.54
N ALA A 377 -6.76 -31.14 -29.74
CA ALA A 377 -6.06 -32.08 -28.88
C ALA A 377 -5.96 -31.57 -27.43
N ASP A 378 -5.64 -30.28 -27.25
CA ASP A 378 -5.55 -29.68 -25.92
C ASP A 378 -6.96 -29.52 -25.29
N LEU A 379 -8.00 -29.16 -26.06
CA LEU A 379 -9.37 -29.10 -25.53
C LEU A 379 -9.90 -30.48 -25.11
N GLN A 380 -9.60 -31.52 -25.88
CA GLN A 380 -9.94 -32.91 -25.51
C GLN A 380 -9.21 -33.34 -24.24
N ALA A 381 -7.92 -33.00 -24.10
CA ALA A 381 -7.15 -33.30 -22.90
C ALA A 381 -7.70 -32.57 -21.67
N LEU A 382 -8.03 -31.28 -21.82
CA LEU A 382 -8.66 -30.48 -20.76
C LEU A 382 -10.01 -31.07 -20.33
N TYR A 383 -10.87 -31.43 -21.30
CA TYR A 383 -12.14 -32.10 -21.04
C TYR A 383 -11.94 -33.43 -20.30
N ALA A 384 -11.02 -34.28 -20.76
CA ALA A 384 -10.68 -35.55 -20.12
C ALA A 384 -10.25 -35.36 -18.65
N TYR A 385 -9.39 -34.37 -18.38
CA TYR A 385 -8.97 -34.05 -17.02
C TYR A 385 -10.15 -33.64 -16.14
N LEU A 386 -11.00 -32.71 -16.59
CA LEU A 386 -12.17 -32.27 -15.82
C LEU A 386 -13.15 -33.44 -15.57
N MET A 387 -13.38 -34.28 -16.58
CA MET A 387 -14.26 -35.44 -16.48
C MET A 387 -13.71 -36.58 -15.60
N ALA A 388 -12.40 -36.60 -15.35
CA ALA A 388 -11.74 -37.54 -14.45
C ALA A 388 -11.74 -37.09 -12.97
N GLN A 389 -12.17 -35.87 -12.65
CA GLN A 389 -12.14 -35.37 -11.27
C GLN A 389 -13.23 -36.00 -10.38
N THR A 390 -13.10 -35.78 -9.07
CA THR A 390 -14.15 -36.14 -8.11
C THR A 390 -15.38 -35.23 -8.34
N PRO A 391 -16.59 -35.79 -8.51
CA PRO A 391 -17.79 -34.97 -8.69
C PRO A 391 -18.14 -34.28 -7.37
N VAL A 392 -18.51 -33.00 -7.44
CA VAL A 392 -18.93 -32.22 -6.28
C VAL A 392 -20.28 -31.62 -6.60
N ARG A 393 -21.30 -31.97 -5.81
CA ARG A 393 -22.63 -31.38 -5.95
C ARG A 393 -22.62 -29.98 -5.32
N ALA A 394 -22.70 -28.95 -6.14
CA ALA A 394 -22.70 -27.55 -5.72
C ALA A 394 -23.58 -26.71 -6.65
N THR A 395 -24.67 -26.15 -6.13
CA THR A 395 -25.66 -25.43 -6.94
C THR A 395 -25.10 -24.07 -7.39
N ASN A 396 -25.18 -23.80 -8.69
CA ASN A 396 -24.72 -22.53 -9.26
C ASN A 396 -25.56 -21.35 -8.77
N ARG A 397 -24.90 -20.26 -8.39
CA ARG A 397 -25.54 -19.00 -8.04
C ARG A 397 -25.87 -18.18 -9.28
N GLU A 398 -27.02 -17.51 -9.28
CA GLU A 398 -27.40 -16.63 -10.38
C GLU A 398 -26.59 -15.33 -10.37
N ASN A 399 -26.27 -14.82 -11.56
CA ASN A 399 -25.55 -13.55 -11.74
C ASN A 399 -26.41 -12.36 -11.28
N ALA A 400 -25.79 -11.41 -10.58
CA ALA A 400 -26.39 -10.15 -10.17
C ALA A 400 -25.96 -9.01 -11.09
N LEU A 401 -26.29 -9.13 -12.38
CA LEU A 401 -26.00 -8.11 -13.40
C LEU A 401 -27.11 -7.08 -13.50
N THR A 402 -26.73 -5.83 -13.78
CA THR A 402 -27.67 -4.72 -13.95
C THR A 402 -28.35 -4.77 -15.33
N PHE A 403 -29.58 -4.27 -15.42
CA PHE A 403 -30.24 -4.11 -16.72
C PHE A 403 -29.52 -3.05 -17.57
N PRO A 404 -29.28 -3.28 -18.88
CA PRO A 404 -29.75 -4.42 -19.70
C PRO A 404 -28.77 -5.60 -19.80
N PHE A 405 -27.64 -5.57 -19.09
CA PHE A 405 -26.57 -6.58 -19.16
C PHE A 405 -26.98 -7.96 -18.63
N ASN A 406 -28.07 -8.07 -17.87
CA ASN A 406 -28.68 -9.33 -17.46
C ASN A 406 -29.39 -10.10 -18.61
N LEU A 407 -29.64 -9.46 -19.75
CA LEU A 407 -30.31 -10.08 -20.90
C LEU A 407 -29.33 -10.87 -21.78
N ARG A 408 -29.20 -12.18 -21.52
CA ARG A 408 -28.31 -13.08 -22.29
C ARG A 408 -28.45 -13.01 -23.83
N PRO A 409 -29.65 -12.84 -24.44
CA PRO A 409 -29.74 -12.76 -25.91
C PRO A 409 -28.95 -11.60 -26.53
N LEU A 410 -28.73 -10.50 -25.80
CA LEU A 410 -27.94 -9.37 -26.30
C LEU A 410 -26.47 -9.75 -26.55
N LEU A 411 -25.96 -10.78 -25.86
CA LEU A 411 -24.60 -11.29 -26.08
C LEU A 411 -24.43 -11.94 -27.45
N ALA A 412 -25.49 -12.41 -28.10
CA ALA A 412 -25.37 -12.92 -29.47
C ALA A 412 -24.92 -11.82 -30.44
N GLY A 413 -25.45 -10.61 -30.28
CA GLY A 413 -25.00 -9.43 -31.04
C GLY A 413 -23.59 -8.99 -30.66
N TRP A 414 -23.24 -9.06 -29.37
CA TRP A 414 -21.88 -8.79 -28.90
C TRP A 414 -20.87 -9.79 -29.52
N ASN A 415 -21.19 -11.08 -29.53
CA ASN A 415 -20.36 -12.13 -30.14
C ASN A 415 -20.20 -11.91 -31.64
N ALA A 416 -21.25 -11.53 -32.36
CA ALA A 416 -21.15 -11.21 -33.79
C ALA A 416 -20.19 -10.04 -34.09
N LEU A 417 -20.01 -9.11 -33.15
CA LEU A 417 -19.15 -7.95 -33.31
C LEU A 417 -17.70 -8.19 -32.83
N PHE A 418 -17.52 -8.94 -31.74
CA PHE A 418 -16.26 -8.99 -31.00
C PHE A 418 -15.64 -10.39 -30.85
N HIS A 419 -16.36 -11.46 -31.20
CA HIS A 419 -15.87 -12.83 -31.08
C HIS A 419 -15.43 -13.40 -32.43
N LYS A 420 -14.31 -14.12 -32.44
CA LYS A 420 -13.79 -14.85 -33.61
C LYS A 420 -13.43 -16.27 -33.18
N PRO A 421 -14.26 -17.28 -33.50
CA PRO A 421 -14.04 -18.67 -33.09
C PRO A 421 -13.00 -19.35 -33.99
N VAL A 422 -11.75 -18.87 -33.99
CA VAL A 422 -10.66 -19.40 -34.82
C VAL A 422 -9.60 -20.05 -33.96
N VAL A 423 -9.16 -21.24 -34.37
CA VAL A 423 -8.01 -21.94 -33.77
C VAL A 423 -6.74 -21.14 -34.07
N PHE A 424 -5.76 -21.20 -33.16
CA PHE A 424 -4.47 -20.55 -33.37
C PHE A 424 -3.75 -21.12 -34.61
N GLU A 425 -3.28 -20.23 -35.46
CA GLU A 425 -2.45 -20.56 -36.62
C GLU A 425 -1.03 -19.99 -36.39
N PRO A 426 0.02 -20.82 -36.41
CA PRO A 426 1.40 -20.34 -36.27
C PRO A 426 1.78 -19.36 -37.38
N ASP A 427 2.47 -18.28 -37.02
CA ASP A 427 3.06 -17.36 -38.00
C ASP A 427 4.33 -18.00 -38.57
N PRO A 428 4.40 -18.27 -39.90
CA PRO A 428 5.59 -18.89 -40.51
C PRO A 428 6.84 -18.02 -40.48
N LYS A 429 6.71 -16.71 -40.18
CA LYS A 429 7.84 -15.79 -40.04
C LYS A 429 8.46 -15.81 -38.65
N GLN A 430 7.82 -16.44 -37.68
CA GLN A 430 8.22 -16.45 -36.28
C GLN A 430 8.85 -17.78 -35.88
N SER A 431 9.68 -17.75 -34.84
CA SER A 431 10.33 -18.96 -34.33
C SER A 431 9.31 -19.94 -33.71
N PRO A 432 9.62 -21.25 -33.64
CA PRO A 432 8.75 -22.21 -32.95
C PRO A 432 8.48 -21.84 -31.49
N ALA A 433 9.49 -21.31 -30.78
CA ALA A 433 9.35 -20.86 -29.40
C ALA A 433 8.39 -19.66 -29.29
N TRP A 434 8.50 -18.69 -30.20
CA TRP A 434 7.60 -17.55 -30.26
C TRP A 434 6.17 -17.99 -30.54
N ASN A 435 5.95 -18.86 -31.53
CA ASN A 435 4.62 -19.39 -31.86
C ASN A 435 4.01 -20.20 -30.71
N ARG A 436 4.83 -20.98 -29.98
CA ARG A 436 4.39 -21.67 -28.77
C ARG A 436 3.97 -20.67 -27.69
N GLY A 437 4.73 -19.60 -27.48
CA GLY A 437 4.39 -18.54 -26.55
C GLY A 437 3.11 -17.80 -26.91
N ALA A 438 2.98 -17.41 -28.18
CA ALA A 438 1.78 -16.78 -28.74
C ALA A 438 0.54 -17.66 -28.51
N TYR A 439 0.64 -18.96 -28.82
CA TYR A 439 -0.43 -19.91 -28.56
C TYR A 439 -0.84 -19.93 -27.08
N LEU A 440 0.13 -20.04 -26.17
CA LEU A 440 -0.14 -20.12 -24.73
C LEU A 440 -0.76 -18.82 -24.19
N VAL A 441 -0.22 -17.65 -24.58
CA VAL A 441 -0.69 -16.33 -24.13
C VAL A 441 -2.05 -15.96 -24.70
N GLU A 442 -2.28 -16.27 -25.98
CA GLU A 442 -3.50 -15.85 -26.67
C GLU A 442 -4.67 -16.82 -26.50
N SER A 443 -4.40 -18.08 -26.12
CA SER A 443 -5.42 -19.12 -25.89
C SER A 443 -5.74 -19.31 -24.41
N LEU A 444 -5.40 -20.46 -23.82
CA LEU A 444 -5.75 -20.77 -22.43
C LEU A 444 -5.10 -19.83 -21.42
N GLY A 445 -3.91 -19.28 -21.68
CA GLY A 445 -3.28 -18.33 -20.76
C GLY A 445 -3.95 -16.95 -20.72
N HIS A 446 -4.74 -16.62 -21.75
CA HIS A 446 -5.59 -15.41 -21.89
C HIS A 446 -5.00 -14.10 -21.32
N CYS A 447 -3.68 -13.87 -21.41
CA CYS A 447 -3.05 -12.75 -20.70
C CYS A 447 -3.62 -11.38 -21.13
N GLY A 448 -4.08 -11.30 -22.39
CA GLY A 448 -4.80 -10.15 -22.93
C GLY A 448 -6.08 -9.79 -22.18
N ALA A 449 -6.76 -10.75 -21.53
CA ALA A 449 -7.99 -10.51 -20.79
C ALA A 449 -7.80 -9.54 -19.60
N CYS A 450 -6.61 -9.49 -19.00
CA CYS A 450 -6.29 -8.51 -17.95
C CYS A 450 -5.43 -7.36 -18.49
N HIS A 451 -4.49 -7.67 -19.39
CA HIS A 451 -3.46 -6.73 -19.84
C HIS A 451 -3.82 -5.96 -21.12
N THR A 452 -5.05 -6.04 -21.62
CA THR A 452 -5.54 -5.24 -22.76
C THR A 452 -6.69 -4.33 -22.30
N PRO A 453 -6.68 -3.03 -22.65
CA PRO A 453 -7.73 -2.13 -22.23
C PRO A 453 -9.04 -2.47 -22.96
N ARG A 454 -10.16 -2.33 -22.26
CA ARG A 454 -11.51 -2.61 -22.78
C ARG A 454 -12.19 -1.33 -23.30
N ASN A 455 -13.07 -1.48 -24.27
CA ASN A 455 -13.97 -0.42 -24.75
C ASN A 455 -15.21 -0.31 -23.84
N ALA A 456 -16.10 0.66 -24.12
CA ALA A 456 -17.30 0.90 -23.33
C ALA A 456 -18.30 -0.28 -23.30
N LEU A 457 -18.22 -1.21 -24.25
CA LEU A 457 -19.02 -2.44 -24.31
C LEU A 457 -18.32 -3.65 -23.66
N GLY A 458 -17.19 -3.42 -22.98
CA GLY A 458 -16.42 -4.45 -22.29
C GLY A 458 -15.55 -5.34 -23.18
N ALA A 459 -15.46 -5.07 -24.48
CA ALA A 459 -14.60 -5.83 -25.39
C ALA A 459 -13.18 -5.28 -25.41
N GLU A 460 -12.19 -6.15 -25.57
CA GLU A 460 -10.77 -5.78 -25.70
C GLU A 460 -10.54 -4.86 -26.90
N ARG A 461 -9.70 -3.84 -26.73
CA ARG A 461 -9.27 -2.97 -27.82
C ARG A 461 -8.18 -3.66 -28.62
N THR A 462 -8.38 -3.80 -29.93
CA THR A 462 -7.47 -4.53 -30.81
C THR A 462 -6.31 -3.67 -31.34
N ALA A 463 -5.38 -4.30 -32.04
CA ALA A 463 -4.23 -3.68 -32.70
C ALA A 463 -3.28 -2.97 -31.72
N LYS A 464 -3.09 -1.65 -31.84
CA LYS A 464 -2.09 -0.89 -31.06
C LYS A 464 -2.31 -0.90 -29.54
N ALA A 465 -3.46 -1.37 -29.08
CA ALA A 465 -3.80 -1.45 -27.65
C ALA A 465 -3.61 -2.86 -27.06
N TYR A 466 -3.32 -3.88 -27.88
CA TYR A 466 -3.09 -5.23 -27.38
C TYR A 466 -1.93 -5.25 -26.38
N LEU A 467 -2.16 -5.85 -25.21
CA LEU A 467 -1.20 -5.91 -24.09
C LEU A 467 -0.73 -4.53 -23.55
N ALA A 468 -1.45 -3.45 -23.85
CA ALA A 468 -1.11 -2.09 -23.44
C ALA A 468 -1.50 -1.74 -21.99
N GLY A 469 -1.85 -2.74 -21.17
CA GLY A 469 -2.28 -2.61 -19.78
C GLY A 469 -3.80 -2.66 -19.61
N GLY A 470 -4.26 -2.66 -18.37
CA GLY A 470 -5.68 -2.77 -18.04
C GLY A 470 -5.96 -2.68 -16.54
N MET A 471 -7.20 -2.99 -16.17
CA MET A 471 -7.63 -3.07 -14.77
C MET A 471 -8.37 -4.39 -14.55
N ALA A 472 -8.06 -5.08 -13.44
CA ALA A 472 -8.70 -6.32 -13.04
C ALA A 472 -8.85 -6.37 -11.52
N GLU A 473 -10.05 -6.66 -11.01
CA GLU A 473 -10.33 -6.80 -9.56
C GLU A 473 -9.87 -5.58 -8.70
N GLY A 474 -9.87 -4.38 -9.28
CA GLY A 474 -9.38 -3.16 -8.61
C GLY A 474 -7.86 -2.99 -8.58
N TRP A 475 -7.12 -3.84 -9.30
CA TRP A 475 -5.69 -3.75 -9.54
C TRP A 475 -5.41 -3.25 -10.95
N GLU A 476 -4.33 -2.51 -11.10
CA GLU A 476 -3.76 -2.18 -12.40
C GLU A 476 -2.98 -3.38 -12.93
N ALA A 477 -3.39 -3.87 -14.10
CA ALA A 477 -2.61 -4.81 -14.89
C ALA A 477 -1.62 -4.00 -15.75
N PRO A 478 -0.31 -4.04 -15.47
CA PRO A 478 0.65 -3.21 -16.19
C PRO A 478 0.73 -3.60 -17.67
N PRO A 479 1.15 -2.70 -18.57
CA PRO A 479 1.43 -3.09 -19.95
C PRO A 479 2.49 -4.20 -20.01
N LEU A 480 2.29 -5.19 -20.88
CA LEU A 480 3.28 -6.26 -21.16
C LEU A 480 4.10 -5.96 -22.42
N THR A 481 4.21 -4.67 -22.76
CA THR A 481 4.92 -4.15 -23.93
C THR A 481 5.84 -3.01 -23.50
N SER A 482 6.52 -2.38 -24.47
CA SER A 482 7.35 -1.19 -24.28
C SER A 482 6.64 0.02 -23.65
N LEU A 483 5.31 -0.05 -23.46
CA LEU A 483 4.53 0.95 -22.72
C LEU A 483 4.67 0.83 -21.19
N SER A 484 5.31 -0.22 -20.69
CA SER A 484 5.56 -0.40 -19.26
C SER A 484 6.36 0.79 -18.67
N HIS A 485 5.97 1.22 -17.47
CA HIS A 485 6.65 2.29 -16.74
C HIS A 485 7.76 1.77 -15.80
N ALA A 486 8.09 0.48 -15.87
CA ALA A 486 9.15 -0.11 -15.05
C ALA A 486 10.49 0.63 -15.30
N PRO A 487 11.28 0.89 -14.24
CA PRO A 487 12.54 1.63 -14.36
C PRO A 487 13.60 0.86 -15.16
N ILE A 488 13.48 -0.47 -15.16
CA ILE A 488 14.25 -1.37 -16.00
C ILE A 488 13.26 -2.04 -16.97
N PRO A 489 13.55 -2.14 -18.28
CA PRO A 489 12.70 -2.86 -19.22
C PRO A 489 12.64 -4.36 -18.91
N TRP A 490 11.46 -4.95 -19.06
CA TRP A 490 11.26 -6.39 -18.89
C TRP A 490 11.95 -7.18 -20.00
N GLY A 491 12.85 -8.09 -19.61
CA GLY A 491 13.51 -9.03 -20.50
C GLY A 491 12.89 -10.43 -20.42
N GLU A 492 13.31 -11.31 -21.35
CA GLU A 492 12.87 -12.71 -21.37
C GLU A 492 13.19 -13.44 -20.05
N ASP A 493 14.43 -13.33 -19.54
CA ASP A 493 14.85 -14.00 -18.31
C ASP A 493 14.07 -13.51 -17.08
N GLU A 494 13.80 -12.21 -16.99
CA GLU A 494 13.01 -11.63 -15.90
C GLU A 494 11.55 -12.04 -15.96
N LEU A 495 10.96 -12.10 -17.16
CA LEU A 495 9.61 -12.61 -17.36
C LEU A 495 9.53 -14.09 -16.98
N PHE A 496 10.51 -14.90 -17.40
CA PHE A 496 10.57 -16.31 -17.02
C PHE A 496 10.68 -16.46 -15.50
N ALA A 497 11.60 -15.74 -14.84
CA ALA A 497 11.79 -15.82 -13.40
C ALA A 497 10.52 -15.42 -12.64
N TYR A 498 9.89 -14.32 -13.03
CA TYR A 498 8.65 -13.83 -12.42
C TYR A 498 7.49 -14.81 -12.60
N LEU A 499 7.26 -15.31 -13.82
CA LEU A 499 6.18 -16.27 -14.11
C LEU A 499 6.43 -17.66 -13.52
N ARG A 500 7.68 -18.01 -13.23
CA ARG A 500 8.04 -19.31 -12.66
C ARG A 500 8.02 -19.34 -11.13
N THR A 501 8.46 -18.25 -10.51
CA THR A 501 8.74 -18.20 -9.06
C THR A 501 7.98 -17.10 -8.31
N GLY A 502 7.38 -16.14 -9.02
CA GLY A 502 6.65 -15.02 -8.41
C GLY A 502 7.53 -13.85 -8.00
N ILE A 503 8.81 -13.83 -8.39
CA ILE A 503 9.72 -12.72 -8.12
C ILE A 503 10.60 -12.41 -9.33
N SER A 504 10.86 -11.12 -9.53
CA SER A 504 11.92 -10.62 -10.41
C SER A 504 12.88 -9.75 -9.60
N ARG A 505 14.17 -9.86 -9.94
CA ARG A 505 15.26 -9.06 -9.37
C ARG A 505 15.04 -7.56 -9.57
N PHE A 506 14.41 -7.18 -10.68
CA PHE A 506 14.26 -5.79 -11.11
C PHE A 506 12.83 -5.27 -11.03
N HIS A 507 11.82 -6.10 -10.74
CA HIS A 507 10.41 -5.67 -10.83
C HIS A 507 9.56 -5.92 -9.57
N GLY A 508 10.06 -6.72 -8.61
CA GLY A 508 9.34 -7.03 -7.37
C GLY A 508 8.69 -8.42 -7.38
N VAL A 509 7.73 -8.61 -6.47
CA VAL A 509 6.99 -9.87 -6.29
C VAL A 509 5.57 -9.81 -6.87
N ALA A 510 5.05 -10.97 -7.28
CA ALA A 510 3.65 -11.13 -7.65
C ALA A 510 2.75 -10.98 -6.42
N ALA A 511 1.71 -10.16 -6.57
CA ALA A 511 0.71 -9.87 -5.55
C ALA A 511 -0.68 -9.78 -6.20
N GLY A 512 -1.72 -9.71 -5.37
CA GLY A 512 -3.09 -9.55 -5.84
C GLY A 512 -3.51 -10.65 -6.83
N PRO A 513 -4.22 -10.30 -7.93
CA PRO A 513 -4.71 -11.26 -8.92
C PRO A 513 -3.61 -12.05 -9.65
N MET A 514 -2.37 -11.53 -9.72
CA MET A 514 -1.28 -12.25 -10.39
C MET A 514 -0.64 -13.33 -9.50
N ALA A 515 -0.70 -13.22 -8.18
CA ALA A 515 -0.12 -14.24 -7.30
C ALA A 515 -0.68 -15.66 -7.53
N PRO A 516 -2.02 -15.89 -7.58
CA PRO A 516 -2.55 -17.21 -7.90
C PRO A 516 -2.24 -17.65 -9.34
N ILE A 517 -2.17 -16.71 -10.29
CA ILE A 517 -1.82 -17.02 -11.69
C ILE A 517 -0.41 -17.61 -11.79
N VAL A 518 0.56 -16.95 -11.14
CA VAL A 518 1.94 -17.44 -11.12
C VAL A 518 2.04 -18.78 -10.37
N ARG A 519 1.27 -18.97 -9.31
CA ARG A 519 1.24 -20.24 -8.55
C ARG A 519 0.77 -21.41 -9.40
N ASP A 520 -0.26 -21.22 -10.22
CA ASP A 520 -0.75 -22.26 -11.13
C ASP A 520 0.23 -22.51 -12.29
N LEU A 521 0.83 -21.44 -12.83
CA LEU A 521 1.88 -21.55 -13.85
C LEU A 521 3.09 -22.35 -13.37
N ALA A 522 3.42 -22.34 -12.07
CA ALA A 522 4.51 -23.14 -11.52
C ALA A 522 4.34 -24.66 -11.72
N SER A 523 3.13 -25.13 -12.07
CA SER A 523 2.84 -26.54 -12.42
C SER A 523 2.96 -26.86 -13.92
N VAL A 524 3.16 -25.84 -14.75
CA VAL A 524 3.34 -25.93 -16.20
C VAL A 524 4.84 -26.17 -16.50
N PRO A 525 5.20 -26.92 -17.57
CA PRO A 525 6.61 -27.15 -17.90
C PRO A 525 7.40 -25.87 -18.15
N ASP A 526 8.66 -25.82 -17.69
CA ASP A 526 9.54 -24.65 -17.84
C ASP A 526 9.66 -24.20 -19.31
N GLY A 527 9.66 -25.13 -20.28
CA GLY A 527 9.70 -24.79 -21.70
C GLY A 527 8.49 -23.98 -22.18
N ASP A 528 7.30 -24.21 -21.61
CA ASP A 528 6.09 -23.45 -21.92
C ASP A 528 6.13 -22.06 -21.27
N ILE A 529 6.59 -21.96 -20.01
CA ILE A 529 6.79 -20.66 -19.33
C ILE A 529 7.84 -19.83 -20.07
N ARG A 530 8.92 -20.46 -20.53
CA ARG A 530 9.96 -19.84 -21.36
C ARG A 530 9.41 -19.36 -22.69
N ALA A 531 8.56 -20.16 -23.36
CA ALA A 531 7.90 -19.74 -24.59
C ALA A 531 6.99 -18.52 -24.37
N ILE A 532 6.22 -18.48 -23.28
CA ILE A 532 5.43 -17.31 -22.88
C ILE A 532 6.34 -16.08 -22.72
N ALA A 533 7.46 -16.24 -22.02
CA ALA A 533 8.43 -15.15 -21.81
C ALA A 533 9.03 -14.65 -23.14
N VAL A 534 9.39 -15.54 -24.07
CA VAL A 534 9.89 -15.18 -25.41
C VAL A 534 8.87 -14.34 -26.18
N TYR A 535 7.60 -14.77 -26.17
CA TYR A 535 6.53 -14.04 -26.86
C TYR A 535 6.29 -12.66 -26.24
N LEU A 536 6.16 -12.57 -24.91
CA LEU A 536 5.94 -11.29 -24.23
C LEU A 536 7.13 -10.34 -24.36
N ALA A 537 8.36 -10.85 -24.28
CA ALA A 537 9.57 -10.04 -24.47
C ALA A 537 9.67 -9.46 -25.89
N SER A 538 9.06 -10.10 -26.89
CA SER A 538 9.06 -9.59 -28.27
C SER A 538 8.32 -8.26 -28.48
N PHE A 539 7.53 -7.82 -27.49
CA PHE A 539 6.88 -6.49 -27.50
C PHE A 539 7.70 -5.40 -26.80
N ASN A 540 8.90 -5.74 -26.30
CA ASN A 540 9.82 -4.83 -25.62
C ASN A 540 11.00 -4.48 -26.53
N ASP A 541 10.88 -3.39 -27.29
CA ASP A 541 11.87 -2.93 -28.26
C ASP A 541 13.11 -2.29 -27.59
N THR A 542 13.06 -2.08 -26.27
CA THR A 542 14.10 -1.43 -25.46
C THR A 542 14.88 -2.41 -24.58
N ALA A 543 14.91 -3.70 -24.94
CA ALA A 543 15.61 -4.72 -24.17
C ALA A 543 17.09 -4.35 -23.95
N LEU A 544 17.50 -4.36 -22.69
CA LEU A 544 18.88 -4.11 -22.26
C LEU A 544 19.62 -5.45 -22.12
N THR A 545 20.95 -5.41 -22.28
CA THR A 545 21.78 -6.56 -21.91
C THR A 545 21.74 -6.78 -20.40
N ALA A 546 21.94 -8.00 -19.92
CA ALA A 546 21.96 -8.31 -18.49
C ALA A 546 22.96 -7.42 -17.70
N SER A 547 24.14 -7.16 -18.27
CA SER A 547 25.14 -6.27 -17.67
C SER A 547 24.67 -4.81 -17.59
N ALA A 548 23.92 -4.33 -18.58
CA ALA A 548 23.35 -2.99 -18.57
C ALA A 548 22.18 -2.87 -17.59
N GLN A 549 21.35 -3.91 -17.45
CA GLN A 549 20.29 -3.97 -16.44
C GLN A 549 20.86 -3.89 -15.02
N GLU A 550 21.88 -4.70 -14.70
CA GLU A 550 22.53 -4.67 -13.38
C GLU A 550 23.22 -3.33 -13.10
N ALA A 551 23.91 -2.76 -14.10
CA ALA A 551 24.53 -1.45 -13.94
C ALA A 551 23.50 -0.33 -13.68
N LEU A 552 22.33 -0.38 -14.31
CA LEU A 552 21.23 0.55 -14.06
C LEU A 552 20.60 0.32 -12.69
N ALA A 553 20.35 -0.94 -12.32
CA ALA A 553 19.82 -1.33 -11.01
C ALA A 553 20.68 -0.79 -9.88
N ALA A 554 22.00 -1.04 -9.95
CA ALA A 554 22.95 -0.57 -8.94
C ALA A 554 22.95 0.97 -8.81
N ARG A 555 22.82 1.71 -9.91
CA ARG A 555 22.73 3.19 -9.87
C ARG A 555 21.46 3.68 -9.18
N LEU A 556 20.31 3.08 -9.48
CA LEU A 556 19.02 3.43 -8.88
C LEU A 556 18.97 3.05 -7.40
N GLU A 557 19.52 1.90 -7.02
CA GLU A 557 19.64 1.49 -5.63
C GLU A 557 20.59 2.42 -4.85
N ALA A 558 21.73 2.81 -5.45
CA ALA A 558 22.65 3.75 -4.83
C ALA A 558 22.02 5.14 -4.63
N SER A 559 21.31 5.67 -5.63
CA SER A 559 20.72 7.02 -5.55
C SER A 559 19.58 7.13 -4.53
N THR A 560 18.92 6.02 -4.24
CA THR A 560 17.79 5.94 -3.29
C THR A 560 18.22 5.46 -1.89
N SER A 561 19.49 5.10 -1.71
CA SER A 561 20.06 4.70 -0.41
C SER A 561 20.28 5.87 0.55
N VAL A 562 20.44 7.09 0.02
CA VAL A 562 20.60 8.32 0.81
C VAL A 562 19.23 8.88 1.15
N LYS A 563 18.91 9.02 2.45
CA LYS A 563 17.67 9.67 2.90
C LYS A 563 17.69 11.12 2.43
N SER A 564 16.65 11.55 1.70
CA SER A 564 16.47 12.97 1.37
C SER A 564 16.46 13.80 2.65
N ALA A 565 17.21 14.89 2.72
CA ALA A 565 17.29 15.77 3.90
C ALA A 565 15.96 16.43 4.29
N SER A 566 14.91 16.30 3.45
CA SER A 566 13.52 16.69 3.77
C SER A 566 12.71 15.61 4.50
N ALA A 567 13.33 14.49 4.89
CA ALA A 567 12.69 13.29 5.45
C ALA A 567 12.29 13.40 6.94
N SER A 568 11.88 14.58 7.41
CA SER A 568 11.14 14.72 8.68
C SER A 568 9.62 14.65 8.51
N SER A 569 9.13 14.17 7.35
CA SER A 569 7.70 13.97 7.10
C SER A 569 7.13 12.77 7.87
N ALA A 570 5.83 12.81 8.17
CA ALA A 570 5.12 11.71 8.83
C ALA A 570 5.19 10.39 8.03
N GLY A 571 5.17 10.45 6.70
CA GLY A 571 5.36 9.28 5.83
C GLY A 571 6.74 8.61 6.01
N ALA A 572 7.80 9.40 6.17
CA ALA A 572 9.15 8.87 6.44
C ALA A 572 9.22 8.14 7.80
N ARG A 573 8.55 8.67 8.82
CA ARG A 573 8.47 8.03 10.15
C ARG A 573 7.71 6.71 10.12
N ILE A 574 6.57 6.68 9.42
CA ILE A 574 5.80 5.45 9.22
C ILE A 574 6.66 4.42 8.48
N TYR A 575 7.34 4.83 7.42
CA TYR A 575 8.25 3.93 6.70
C TYR A 575 9.35 3.37 7.60
N ASP A 576 10.07 4.23 8.34
CA ASP A 576 11.14 3.81 9.24
C ASP A 576 10.65 2.88 10.35
N GLY A 577 9.44 3.10 10.88
CA GLY A 577 8.88 2.32 11.98
C GLY A 577 8.24 0.99 11.55
N ALA A 578 7.61 0.96 10.37
CA ALA A 578 6.77 -0.16 9.94
C ALA A 578 7.27 -0.93 8.70
N CYS A 579 8.10 -0.30 7.85
CA CYS A 579 8.45 -0.85 6.53
C CYS A 579 9.96 -1.11 6.36
N ALA A 580 10.80 -0.24 6.91
CA ALA A 580 12.24 -0.20 6.62
C ALA A 580 12.97 -1.49 6.99
N VAL A 581 12.53 -2.20 8.04
CA VAL A 581 13.18 -3.47 8.45
C VAL A 581 13.17 -4.52 7.33
N CYS A 582 12.13 -4.51 6.49
CA CYS A 582 12.02 -5.39 5.33
C CYS A 582 12.49 -4.70 4.04
N HIS A 583 12.20 -3.41 3.87
CA HIS A 583 12.30 -2.73 2.58
C HIS A 583 13.51 -1.79 2.40
N GLN A 584 14.26 -1.49 3.47
CA GLN A 584 15.41 -0.59 3.37
C GLN A 584 16.42 -1.09 2.35
N VAL A 585 16.90 -0.18 1.50
CA VAL A 585 17.97 -0.46 0.55
C VAL A 585 19.26 -0.72 1.33
N GLY A 586 19.90 -1.87 1.06
CA GLY A 586 20.99 -2.37 1.90
C GLY A 586 20.50 -3.03 3.20
N GLY A 587 21.30 -3.92 3.76
CA GLY A 587 20.96 -4.71 4.96
C GLY A 587 20.44 -6.12 4.64
N PRO A 588 20.56 -7.06 5.59
CA PRO A 588 20.31 -8.48 5.37
C PRO A 588 18.86 -8.78 5.00
N VAL A 589 18.66 -9.90 4.31
CA VAL A 589 17.34 -10.47 4.08
C VAL A 589 16.91 -11.18 5.36
N LEU A 590 15.93 -10.62 6.06
CA LEU A 590 15.48 -11.15 7.35
C LEU A 590 14.27 -12.10 7.21
N PHE A 591 13.38 -11.82 6.25
CA PHE A 591 12.13 -12.56 6.05
C PHE A 591 11.85 -12.77 4.57
N GLY A 592 12.05 -14.00 4.07
CA GLY A 592 11.73 -14.37 2.69
C GLY A 592 12.57 -13.65 1.64
N SER A 593 11.92 -12.92 0.72
CA SER A 593 12.57 -12.20 -0.36
C SER A 593 12.58 -10.68 -0.12
N LYS A 594 13.61 -9.99 -0.61
CA LYS A 594 13.76 -8.53 -0.47
C LYS A 594 14.11 -7.88 -1.82
N PRO A 595 13.15 -7.80 -2.77
CA PRO A 595 13.38 -6.99 -3.96
C PRO A 595 13.45 -5.51 -3.59
N SER A 596 14.35 -4.77 -4.23
CA SER A 596 14.53 -3.34 -3.97
C SER A 596 13.27 -2.54 -4.34
N LEU A 597 12.81 -1.68 -3.43
CA LEU A 597 11.72 -0.75 -3.73
C LEU A 597 12.10 0.26 -4.82
N ALA A 598 13.39 0.59 -4.96
CA ALA A 598 13.87 1.49 -6.02
C ALA A 598 13.56 0.97 -7.44
N LEU A 599 13.44 -0.35 -7.58
CA LEU A 599 13.22 -1.02 -8.85
C LEU A 599 11.79 -1.53 -9.02
N ASN A 600 11.01 -1.54 -7.94
CA ASN A 600 9.66 -2.09 -7.96
C ASN A 600 8.76 -1.34 -8.95
N SER A 601 8.24 -2.05 -9.95
CA SER A 601 7.47 -1.45 -11.05
C SER A 601 6.22 -0.71 -10.57
N ASN A 602 5.62 -1.09 -9.44
CA ASN A 602 4.43 -0.40 -8.91
C ASN A 602 4.74 1.02 -8.43
N LEU A 603 5.95 1.29 -7.90
CA LEU A 603 6.34 2.64 -7.48
C LEU A 603 6.53 3.60 -8.65
N HIS A 604 6.88 3.04 -9.82
CA HIS A 604 7.10 3.78 -11.06
C HIS A 604 5.84 3.88 -11.93
N SER A 605 4.74 3.22 -11.56
CA SER A 605 3.48 3.27 -12.31
C SER A 605 2.89 4.69 -12.40
N ALA A 606 2.08 4.93 -13.42
CA ALA A 606 1.26 6.12 -13.57
C ALA A 606 0.14 6.18 -12.52
N SER A 607 -0.32 5.03 -12.00
CA SER A 607 -1.35 4.95 -10.95
C SER A 607 -0.78 4.49 -9.59
N PRO A 608 -1.30 5.02 -8.45
CA PRO A 608 -0.98 4.51 -7.12
C PRO A 608 -1.75 3.23 -6.74
N ASP A 609 -2.72 2.77 -7.53
CA ASP A 609 -3.69 1.72 -7.12
C ASP A 609 -2.98 0.45 -6.61
N ASN A 610 -2.00 -0.10 -7.34
CA ASN A 610 -1.31 -1.33 -6.91
C ASN A 610 -0.54 -1.16 -5.60
N LEU A 611 0.18 -0.04 -5.44
CA LEU A 611 0.93 0.23 -4.20
C LEU A 611 -0.03 0.37 -3.01
N VAL A 612 -1.13 1.10 -3.20
CA VAL A 612 -2.17 1.27 -2.18
C VAL A 612 -2.82 -0.07 -1.81
N GLN A 613 -3.13 -0.92 -2.79
CA GLN A 613 -3.69 -2.26 -2.55
C GLN A 613 -2.73 -3.13 -1.72
N VAL A 614 -1.43 -3.13 -2.07
CA VAL A 614 -0.40 -3.89 -1.34
C VAL A 614 -0.23 -3.38 0.10
N ILE A 615 -0.21 -2.06 0.32
CA ILE A 615 -0.09 -1.50 1.69
C ILE A 615 -1.33 -1.84 2.52
N LEU A 616 -2.52 -1.69 1.94
CA LEU A 616 -3.77 -1.94 2.67
C LEU A 616 -3.94 -3.41 3.02
N HIS A 617 -3.81 -4.31 2.04
CA HIS A 617 -4.19 -5.72 2.20
C HIS A 617 -2.99 -6.66 2.40
N GLY A 618 -1.76 -6.16 2.30
CA GLY A 618 -0.55 -6.97 2.43
C GLY A 618 -0.40 -8.01 1.32
N ILE A 619 0.52 -8.96 1.56
CA ILE A 619 0.74 -10.16 0.74
C ILE A 619 0.66 -11.36 1.71
N GLU A 620 -0.56 -11.70 2.10
CA GLU A 620 -0.82 -12.78 3.08
C GLU A 620 -0.72 -14.18 2.46
N GLN A 621 -0.90 -14.29 1.14
CA GLN A 621 -0.78 -15.55 0.41
C GLN A 621 0.22 -15.39 -0.75
N PRO A 622 1.54 -15.34 -0.45
CA PRO A 622 2.56 -15.23 -1.49
C PRO A 622 2.53 -16.45 -2.44
N VAL A 623 3.18 -16.34 -3.60
CA VAL A 623 3.28 -17.43 -4.58
C VAL A 623 3.90 -18.68 -3.96
N SER A 624 4.96 -18.50 -3.17
CA SER A 624 5.62 -19.52 -2.35
C SER A 624 5.96 -18.96 -0.97
N SER A 625 6.19 -19.84 0.00
CA SER A 625 6.62 -19.45 1.36
C SER A 625 7.95 -18.70 1.38
N ASP A 626 8.83 -18.98 0.42
CA ASP A 626 10.18 -18.42 0.36
C ASP A 626 10.18 -16.92 0.03
N LEU A 627 9.10 -16.40 -0.55
CA LEU A 627 8.97 -14.96 -0.83
C LEU A 627 8.75 -14.13 0.44
N GLY A 628 8.30 -14.76 1.53
CA GLY A 628 7.92 -14.06 2.76
C GLY A 628 6.55 -13.40 2.67
N TYR A 629 6.01 -13.05 3.84
CA TYR A 629 4.72 -12.39 3.97
C TYR A 629 4.90 -10.89 4.17
N MET A 630 4.00 -10.10 3.57
CA MET A 630 3.92 -8.66 3.85
C MET A 630 2.65 -8.36 4.65
N PRO A 631 2.75 -7.72 5.83
CA PRO A 631 1.58 -7.44 6.66
C PRO A 631 0.64 -6.42 6.02
N ALA A 632 -0.66 -6.55 6.33
CA ALA A 632 -1.70 -5.63 5.92
C ALA A 632 -1.81 -4.43 6.89
N PHE A 633 -1.89 -3.20 6.36
CA PHE A 633 -2.01 -1.98 7.18
C PHE A 633 -3.40 -1.34 7.16
N LYS A 634 -4.40 -1.95 6.49
CA LYS A 634 -5.78 -1.44 6.39
C LYS A 634 -6.38 -1.06 7.75
N ASN A 635 -6.09 -1.80 8.81
CA ASN A 635 -6.67 -1.56 10.14
C ASN A 635 -5.73 -0.76 11.08
N SER A 636 -4.47 -0.59 10.69
CA SER A 636 -3.42 0.04 11.50
C SER A 636 -3.18 1.49 11.12
N LEU A 637 -3.32 1.83 9.83
CA LEU A 637 -3.13 3.18 9.30
C LEU A 637 -4.45 3.75 8.78
N ASN A 638 -4.69 5.03 9.04
CA ASN A 638 -5.79 5.79 8.46
C ASN A 638 -5.47 6.29 7.04
N ASP A 639 -6.42 6.93 6.38
CA ASP A 639 -6.25 7.38 4.98
C ASP A 639 -5.16 8.42 4.82
N GLN A 640 -5.06 9.37 5.75
CA GLN A 640 -4.05 10.42 5.71
C GLN A 640 -2.63 9.84 5.87
N GLN A 641 -2.43 8.93 6.82
CA GLN A 641 -1.16 8.24 7.05
C GLN A 641 -0.73 7.43 5.82
N ILE A 642 -1.68 6.76 5.15
CA ILE A 642 -1.39 6.04 3.90
C ILE A 642 -1.03 7.01 2.78
N MET A 643 -1.72 8.15 2.65
CA MET A 643 -1.36 9.17 1.66
C MET A 643 0.05 9.70 1.86
N GLU A 644 0.41 10.02 3.10
CA GLU A 644 1.75 10.51 3.47
C GLU A 644 2.82 9.45 3.20
N LEU A 645 2.57 8.18 3.56
CA LEU A 645 3.46 7.07 3.29
C LEU A 645 3.65 6.83 1.78
N VAL A 646 2.56 6.75 1.01
CA VAL A 646 2.60 6.55 -0.45
C VAL A 646 3.36 7.69 -1.14
N SER A 647 3.13 8.94 -0.72
CA SER A 647 3.84 10.10 -1.26
C SER A 647 5.33 10.03 -0.95
N TYR A 648 5.69 9.70 0.29
CA TYR A 648 7.09 9.50 0.70
C TYR A 648 7.76 8.39 -0.11
N LEU A 649 7.13 7.21 -0.24
CA LEU A 649 7.67 6.09 -0.98
C LEU A 649 7.96 6.45 -2.44
N ARG A 650 7.03 7.13 -3.12
CA ARG A 650 7.25 7.58 -4.50
C ARG A 650 8.37 8.60 -4.59
N GLN A 651 8.40 9.59 -3.69
CA GLN A 651 9.46 10.59 -3.69
C GLN A 651 10.84 10.00 -3.40
N GLN A 652 10.93 9.01 -2.51
CA GLN A 652 12.20 8.38 -2.13
C GLN A 652 12.70 7.38 -3.17
N PHE A 653 11.81 6.55 -3.73
CA PHE A 653 12.19 5.40 -4.56
C PHE A 653 11.91 5.57 -6.06
N ALA A 654 11.17 6.60 -6.46
CA ALA A 654 10.86 6.95 -7.85
C ALA A 654 10.90 8.48 -8.04
N SER A 655 11.99 9.09 -7.60
CA SER A 655 12.17 10.56 -7.55
C SER A 655 12.14 11.25 -8.93
N ASP A 656 12.36 10.49 -10.00
CA ASP A 656 12.23 10.94 -11.38
C ASP A 656 10.76 11.03 -11.84
N LYS A 657 9.81 10.49 -11.07
CA LYS A 657 8.39 10.51 -11.39
C LYS A 657 7.67 11.67 -10.70
N ALA A 658 6.71 12.25 -11.42
CA ALA A 658 5.81 13.25 -10.84
C ALA A 658 4.96 12.62 -9.72
N PRO A 659 4.65 13.37 -8.63
CA PRO A 659 3.72 12.91 -7.59
C PRO A 659 2.37 12.49 -8.16
N TRP A 660 1.76 11.44 -7.59
CA TRP A 660 0.40 11.05 -7.94
C TRP A 660 -0.61 12.07 -7.43
N THR A 661 -1.67 12.33 -8.21
CA THR A 661 -2.70 13.32 -7.87
C THR A 661 -3.99 12.69 -7.31
N ASP A 662 -4.17 11.38 -7.45
CA ASP A 662 -5.41 10.65 -7.18
C ASP A 662 -5.29 9.63 -6.03
N VAL A 663 -4.25 9.73 -5.19
CA VAL A 663 -3.98 8.80 -4.08
C VAL A 663 -5.18 8.63 -3.15
N ALA A 664 -5.86 9.72 -2.78
CA ALA A 664 -7.04 9.67 -1.93
C ALA A 664 -8.20 8.86 -2.55
N ALA A 665 -8.39 8.99 -3.87
CA ALA A 665 -9.41 8.23 -4.58
C ALA A 665 -9.05 6.74 -4.67
N ALA A 666 -7.78 6.41 -4.90
CA ALA A 666 -7.29 5.03 -4.88
C ALA A 666 -7.48 4.36 -3.51
N ILE A 667 -7.14 5.05 -2.41
CA ILE A 667 -7.40 4.56 -1.03
C ILE A 667 -8.89 4.32 -0.83
N GLY A 668 -9.73 5.28 -1.25
CA GLY A 668 -11.17 5.15 -1.20
C GLY A 668 -11.67 3.89 -1.92
N ARG A 669 -11.22 3.65 -3.16
CA ARG A 669 -11.58 2.42 -3.92
C ARG A 669 -11.09 1.16 -3.21
N ALA A 670 -9.82 1.09 -2.83
CA ALA A 670 -9.19 -0.10 -2.26
C ALA A 670 -9.76 -0.49 -0.88
N ARG A 671 -10.24 0.47 -0.08
CA ARG A 671 -10.92 0.17 1.20
C ARG A 671 -12.33 -0.40 1.02
N HIS A 672 -13.02 0.02 -0.03
CA HIS A 672 -14.39 -0.39 -0.32
C HIS A 672 -14.46 -1.67 -1.17
N ALA A 673 -13.38 -2.00 -1.90
CA ALA A 673 -13.20 -3.31 -2.50
C ALA A 673 -13.23 -4.39 -1.39
N GLY A 674 -14.21 -5.30 -1.47
CA GLY A 674 -14.41 -6.35 -0.46
C GLY A 674 -15.44 -6.06 0.64
N ARG A 675 -16.31 -5.06 0.50
CA ARG A 675 -17.57 -5.04 1.27
C ARG A 675 -18.63 -5.85 0.50
N PRO A 676 -19.14 -6.97 1.07
CA PRO A 676 -20.19 -7.76 0.44
C PRO A 676 -21.49 -6.98 0.20
#